data_AF-F0ZSN3-F1
#
_entry.id   AF-F0ZSN3-F1
#
_cell.length_a   1.000
_cell.length_b   1.000
_cell.length_c   1.000
_cell.angle_alpha   90.00
_cell.angle_beta   90.00
_cell.angle_gamma   90.00
#
_symmetry.space_group_name_H-M   'P 1'
#
loop_
_entity.id
_entity.type
_entity.pdbx_description
1 polymer ?
#
loop_
_entity_poly.entity_id
_entity_poly.type
_entity_poly.pdbx_seq_one_letter_code
_entity_poly.pdbx_strand_id
1 'polypeptide(L)'
;MSDNKKRKRLETNNNSNNNTSSNTSSLVFTSNKDTNSGEDAFWKVFRNKFLFKLIFSNFKFKELFSYGDLIGSRYIFRGFSNGDAIIRDKVKSGNYECKDFLDAILIISRITKDTKENREFYRQLFSSKQYHNTYNGDNHSFSNYSFWIQLFANESNRTAFLEYNKLFQVDKKNISVKLIKKIGISKKNLKLLKMKPFLESNGFTVTESLSVYDIIGCFEYSQQFKELIKIYKFIIAENYRPKEKYNDTVQQLNHQLEINQFNTIQLESTIEKISQSNDQYLKPIIHNILKVLYSIYKLKFQDLNLFKPIEYYIFFKEKARFEQVFTYKNPTKTKSKYYNYLFTVINSDSCIEYQKDLVKSVSPYISISERFCIENAIFSSNNLELIDLMFKHFGNSCFFCDYQPYITKTEILDYFFNNHQRLMFRVNSLLWIFVDNKVIDHFEELMKSVSRNFFIKLNPEYVGYPIKDIFERLERALNNPTLYTFESNKDYPTNSINRYKSYFLEHMNYYKQDSAISMLEKHIEKYGISEYFDIEPILNTAGFRNCHKFIHWIFQDLSDQYIESNISNEELTIKSGINTTNNQKYEIKIKRFTSWELLLFYCGRPNILYQNLNSNSQLMENSLKFLFFNRIIRVNLFLNLLDYISKSDLQGEFFSKLLKKAARIGLVSIFKTISTKYEYLYYEKSDISGLSIINNKIFYELKTKGFNSDLRFLSKYTSENNIMYKWEKYNFIYINDYQPALWYIYTLIRLKALHYCK
;
A
#
# COMPACT_ATOMS: atom_id res chain seq x y z
N MET A 1 67.34 0.53 16.21
CA MET A 1 67.12 -0.73 16.96
C MET A 1 65.75 -1.26 16.55
N SER A 2 65.53 -2.31 15.79
CA SER A 2 66.32 -3.32 15.06
C SER A 2 65.44 -3.65 13.83
N ASP A 3 65.80 -3.23 12.63
CA ASP A 3 66.53 -4.01 11.63
C ASP A 3 65.98 -5.40 11.26
N ASN A 4 65.87 -5.58 9.93
CA ASN A 4 65.81 -6.81 9.12
C ASN A 4 64.42 -7.46 8.90
N LYS A 5 64.01 -7.86 7.69
CA LYS A 5 64.79 -8.14 6.46
C LYS A 5 63.91 -8.18 5.20
N LYS A 6 64.52 -7.71 4.10
CA LYS A 6 64.14 -7.77 2.68
C LYS A 6 63.96 -9.20 2.13
N ARG A 7 63.09 -9.37 1.12
CA ARG A 7 63.32 -9.94 -0.26
C ARG A 7 61.95 -10.08 -0.97
N LYS A 8 61.60 -9.47 -2.13
CA LYS A 8 62.16 -9.29 -3.49
C LYS A 8 61.98 -10.52 -4.44
N ARG A 9 61.11 -10.34 -5.46
CA ARG A 9 61.12 -10.88 -6.87
C ARG A 9 60.84 -12.39 -7.07
N LEU A 10 60.33 -12.92 -8.21
CA LEU A 10 59.98 -12.51 -9.59
C LEU A 10 58.92 -13.55 -10.09
N GLU A 11 57.84 -13.14 -10.76
CA GLU A 11 57.50 -13.42 -12.17
C GLU A 11 57.61 -14.87 -12.70
N THR A 12 56.50 -15.36 -13.27
CA THR A 12 56.50 -16.15 -14.52
C THR A 12 55.32 -15.75 -15.39
N ASN A 13 55.65 -15.26 -16.58
CA ASN A 13 54.79 -15.02 -17.74
C ASN A 13 54.35 -16.34 -18.41
N ASN A 14 53.17 -16.35 -19.05
CA ASN A 14 53.08 -16.55 -20.51
C ASN A 14 51.64 -16.38 -21.07
N ASN A 15 51.51 -15.33 -21.90
CA ASN A 15 50.80 -15.18 -23.19
C ASN A 15 49.89 -16.35 -23.66
N SER A 16 48.73 -16.13 -24.29
CA SER A 16 48.52 -15.27 -25.46
C SER A 16 47.03 -15.03 -25.82
N ASN A 17 46.76 -13.84 -26.37
CA ASN A 17 45.88 -13.49 -27.51
C ASN A 17 44.36 -13.81 -27.44
N ASN A 18 43.39 -12.94 -27.77
CA ASN A 18 43.34 -11.74 -28.64
C ASN A 18 42.15 -10.81 -28.28
N ASN A 19 42.39 -9.50 -28.39
CA ASN A 19 41.53 -8.37 -28.79
C ASN A 19 39.99 -8.46 -28.67
N THR A 20 39.38 -7.50 -27.95
CA THR A 20 38.61 -6.39 -28.55
C THR A 20 38.19 -5.33 -27.53
N SER A 21 38.71 -4.11 -27.73
CA SER A 21 38.07 -2.80 -27.56
C SER A 21 36.96 -2.64 -26.48
N SER A 22 37.29 -1.98 -25.37
CA SER A 22 36.31 -1.25 -24.57
C SER A 22 36.87 0.08 -24.07
N ASN A 23 36.80 1.10 -24.93
CA ASN A 23 36.79 2.48 -24.48
C ASN A 23 35.42 2.76 -23.87
N THR A 24 35.30 2.64 -22.54
CA THR A 24 34.25 3.32 -21.78
C THR A 24 34.89 4.21 -20.73
N SER A 25 34.60 5.50 -20.86
CA SER A 25 35.07 6.54 -19.95
C SER A 25 34.60 6.24 -18.52
N SER A 26 35.58 6.18 -17.61
CA SER A 26 35.33 6.11 -16.18
C SER A 26 34.61 7.39 -15.72
N LEU A 27 33.30 7.30 -15.53
CA LEU A 27 32.49 8.33 -14.89
C LEU A 27 32.79 8.31 -13.39
N VAL A 28 33.74 9.15 -12.98
CA VAL A 28 33.94 9.56 -11.58
C VAL A 28 32.72 10.39 -11.17
N PHE A 29 31.82 9.79 -10.39
CA PHE A 29 30.73 10.52 -9.74
C PHE A 29 31.23 11.07 -8.40
N THR A 30 31.40 12.38 -8.32
CA THR A 30 31.64 13.09 -7.06
C THR A 30 30.40 13.00 -6.19
N SER A 31 30.55 12.32 -5.06
CA SER A 31 29.58 12.10 -3.99
C SER A 31 29.20 13.42 -3.32
N ASN A 32 27.88 13.63 -3.10
CA ASN A 32 27.43 14.45 -2.00
C ASN A 32 26.09 13.94 -1.44
N LYS A 33 26.14 13.64 -0.13
CA LYS A 33 25.09 13.31 0.86
C LYS A 33 24.47 11.90 0.80
N ASP A 34 24.99 11.05 1.70
CA ASP A 34 24.37 9.87 2.32
C ASP A 34 23.68 8.87 1.37
N THR A 35 24.39 8.38 0.36
CA THR A 35 24.13 7.01 -0.10
C THR A 35 24.80 6.06 0.88
N ASN A 36 23.99 5.30 1.61
CA ASN A 36 24.43 4.15 2.40
C ASN A 36 25.43 3.35 1.55
N SER A 37 26.67 3.18 2.00
CA SER A 37 27.67 2.35 1.31
C SER A 37 27.13 0.93 1.03
N GLY A 38 26.22 0.46 1.88
CA GLY A 38 25.44 -0.77 1.68
C GLY A 38 24.43 -0.72 0.52
N GLU A 39 23.85 0.43 0.20
CA GLU A 39 22.95 0.58 -0.96
C GLU A 39 23.74 0.57 -2.27
N ASP A 40 24.87 1.26 -2.34
CA ASP A 40 25.74 1.21 -3.51
C ASP A 40 26.33 -0.19 -3.72
N ALA A 41 26.72 -0.87 -2.64
CA ALA A 41 27.12 -2.27 -2.68
C ALA A 41 25.97 -3.19 -3.11
N PHE A 42 24.77 -2.98 -2.57
CA PHE A 42 23.55 -3.71 -2.97
C PHE A 42 23.30 -3.55 -4.47
N TRP A 43 23.33 -2.33 -5.02
CA TRP A 43 23.11 -2.11 -6.45
C TRP A 43 24.23 -2.66 -7.32
N LYS A 44 25.49 -2.63 -6.87
CA LYS A 44 26.61 -3.29 -7.56
C LYS A 44 26.42 -4.80 -7.62
N VAL A 45 26.02 -5.42 -6.50
CA VAL A 45 25.69 -6.85 -6.43
C VAL A 45 24.48 -7.16 -7.31
N PHE A 46 23.41 -6.37 -7.19
CA PHE A 46 22.15 -6.57 -7.90
C PHE A 46 22.30 -6.48 -9.41
N ARG A 47 23.11 -5.52 -9.90
CA ARG A 47 23.39 -5.37 -11.34
C ARG A 47 24.37 -6.41 -11.87
N ASN A 48 25.23 -6.97 -11.02
CA ASN A 48 26.12 -8.05 -11.40
C ASN A 48 25.33 -9.38 -11.40
N LYS A 49 24.88 -9.82 -12.59
CA LYS A 49 24.07 -11.04 -12.75
C LYS A 49 24.70 -12.28 -12.11
N PHE A 50 26.03 -12.40 -12.09
CA PHE A 50 26.72 -13.53 -11.48
C PHE A 50 26.66 -13.45 -9.95
N LEU A 51 27.06 -12.32 -9.35
CA LEU A 51 27.00 -12.12 -7.89
C LEU A 51 25.56 -12.14 -7.38
N PHE A 52 24.62 -11.54 -8.12
CA PHE A 52 23.21 -11.63 -7.83
C PHE A 52 22.75 -13.09 -7.83
N LYS A 53 23.07 -13.87 -8.87
CA LYS A 53 22.72 -15.30 -8.87
C LYS A 53 23.39 -16.05 -7.73
N LEU A 54 24.64 -15.77 -7.39
CA LEU A 54 25.40 -16.46 -6.34
C LEU A 54 24.89 -16.13 -4.93
N ILE A 55 24.57 -14.86 -4.66
CA ILE A 55 24.11 -14.39 -3.35
C ILE A 55 22.63 -14.74 -3.16
N PHE A 56 21.81 -14.59 -4.21
CA PHE A 56 20.38 -14.83 -4.15
C PHE A 56 20.00 -16.27 -4.54
N SER A 57 20.94 -17.14 -4.95
CA SER A 57 20.67 -18.57 -5.19
C SER A 57 20.23 -19.29 -3.93
N ASN A 58 20.65 -18.81 -2.77
CA ASN A 58 20.36 -19.41 -1.47
C ASN A 58 19.09 -18.82 -0.82
N PHE A 59 18.43 -17.85 -1.47
CA PHE A 59 17.17 -17.32 -0.96
C PHE A 59 16.07 -18.37 -1.12
N LYS A 60 15.52 -18.78 0.03
CA LYS A 60 14.48 -19.82 0.17
C LYS A 60 13.27 -19.63 -0.74
N PHE A 61 12.93 -18.37 -1.06
CA PHE A 61 11.74 -18.01 -1.82
C PHE A 61 12.06 -17.33 -3.17
N LYS A 62 13.27 -17.53 -3.72
CA LYS A 62 13.70 -16.91 -4.99
C LYS A 62 12.78 -17.24 -6.17
N GLU A 63 12.10 -18.39 -6.14
CA GLU A 63 11.19 -18.84 -7.19
C GLU A 63 9.78 -18.26 -7.05
N LEU A 64 9.38 -17.91 -5.81
CA LEU A 64 8.09 -17.29 -5.50
C LEU A 64 8.09 -15.78 -5.74
N PHE A 65 9.24 -15.15 -5.49
CA PHE A 65 9.41 -13.71 -5.54
C PHE A 65 10.55 -13.39 -6.50
N SER A 66 10.20 -13.22 -7.77
CA SER A 66 11.15 -12.73 -8.77
C SER A 66 11.01 -11.24 -8.96
N TYR A 67 12.08 -10.62 -9.48
CA TYR A 67 12.00 -9.24 -9.94
C TYR A 67 10.94 -9.06 -11.05
N GLY A 68 10.66 -10.11 -11.84
CA GLY A 68 9.60 -10.12 -12.85
C GLY A 68 8.19 -9.97 -12.25
N ASP A 69 7.97 -10.48 -11.03
CA ASP A 69 6.65 -10.45 -10.37
C ASP A 69 6.32 -9.09 -9.74
N LEU A 70 7.28 -8.17 -9.68
CA LEU A 70 7.07 -6.79 -9.24
C LEU A 70 6.34 -6.00 -10.34
N ILE A 71 5.03 -6.20 -10.45
CA ILE A 71 4.18 -5.59 -11.48
C ILE A 71 3.14 -4.67 -10.84
N GLY A 72 3.10 -3.42 -11.31
CA GLY A 72 2.19 -2.38 -10.86
C GLY A 72 2.76 -1.51 -9.74
N SER A 73 2.61 -0.20 -9.88
CA SER A 73 3.30 0.76 -9.01
C SER A 73 2.72 0.77 -7.61
N ARG A 74 1.41 0.50 -7.47
CA ARG A 74 0.75 0.44 -6.16
C ARG A 74 1.33 -0.66 -5.27
N TYR A 75 1.61 -1.84 -5.84
CA TYR A 75 2.21 -2.94 -5.09
C TYR A 75 3.65 -2.58 -4.68
N ILE A 76 4.43 -2.05 -5.62
CA ILE A 76 5.84 -1.71 -5.39
C ILE A 76 5.97 -0.61 -4.33
N PHE A 77 5.25 0.50 -4.45
CA PHE A 77 5.36 1.61 -3.49
C PHE A 77 4.80 1.29 -2.10
N ARG A 78 3.89 0.31 -1.97
CA ARG A 78 3.35 -0.10 -0.66
C ARG A 78 4.21 -1.18 0.01
N GLY A 79 4.77 -2.09 -0.78
CA GLY A 79 5.51 -3.24 -0.27
C GLY A 79 7.00 -3.00 -0.04
N PHE A 80 7.60 -2.00 -0.70
CA PHE A 80 9.05 -1.83 -0.74
C PHE A 80 9.45 -0.39 -0.39
N SER A 81 10.32 -0.24 0.61
CA SER A 81 10.86 1.05 1.05
C SER A 81 11.67 1.76 -0.05
N ASN A 82 12.34 0.99 -0.92
CA ASN A 82 13.08 1.46 -2.09
C ASN A 82 12.25 1.46 -3.39
N GLY A 83 10.91 1.55 -3.29
CA GLY A 83 10.00 1.45 -4.43
C GLY A 83 10.33 2.40 -5.59
N ASP A 84 10.75 3.64 -5.31
CA ASP A 84 11.18 4.62 -6.34
C ASP A 84 12.30 4.06 -7.24
N ALA A 85 13.30 3.41 -6.65
CA ALA A 85 14.44 2.86 -7.38
C ALA A 85 14.04 1.64 -8.23
N ILE A 86 13.17 0.76 -7.69
CA ILE A 86 12.62 -0.39 -8.43
C ILE A 86 11.86 0.09 -9.67
N ILE A 87 11.00 1.09 -9.54
CA ILE A 87 10.26 1.65 -10.68
C ILE A 87 11.21 2.23 -11.72
N ARG A 88 12.20 3.04 -11.30
CA ARG A 88 13.18 3.63 -12.24
C ARG A 88 13.96 2.56 -12.98
N ASP A 89 14.46 1.55 -12.28
CA ASP A 89 15.23 0.47 -12.87
C ASP A 89 14.40 -0.35 -13.86
N LYS A 90 13.14 -0.65 -13.51
CA LYS A 90 12.23 -1.32 -14.44
C LYS A 90 11.92 -0.50 -15.68
N VAL A 91 11.66 0.81 -15.54
CA VAL A 91 11.39 1.69 -16.71
C VAL A 91 12.64 1.77 -17.59
N LYS A 92 13.81 1.94 -16.97
CA LYS A 92 15.10 2.01 -17.66
C LYS A 92 15.44 0.72 -18.42
N SER A 93 15.12 -0.43 -17.83
CA SER A 93 15.33 -1.73 -18.48
C SER A 93 14.25 -2.10 -19.49
N GLY A 94 13.23 -1.27 -19.68
CA GLY A 94 12.06 -1.57 -20.53
C GLY A 94 11.16 -2.68 -19.98
N ASN A 95 11.39 -3.12 -18.73
CA ASN A 95 10.66 -4.21 -18.06
C ASN A 95 9.58 -3.69 -17.08
N TYR A 96 9.28 -2.39 -17.11
CA TYR A 96 8.18 -1.83 -16.35
C TYR A 96 6.92 -1.76 -17.18
N GLU A 97 5.87 -2.43 -16.73
CA GLU A 97 4.57 -2.44 -17.40
C GLU A 97 3.58 -1.67 -16.50
N CYS A 98 3.16 -0.48 -16.96
CA CYS A 98 2.01 0.21 -16.36
C CYS A 98 0.75 -0.61 -16.65
N LYS A 99 0.08 -1.15 -15.63
CA LYS A 99 -1.15 -1.95 -15.83
C LYS A 99 -2.29 -1.10 -16.35
N ASP A 100 -2.35 0.15 -15.91
CA ASP A 100 -3.36 1.13 -16.27
C ASP A 100 -2.82 2.56 -16.07
N PHE A 101 -3.67 3.55 -16.32
CA PHE A 101 -3.34 4.96 -16.12
C PHE A 101 -3.16 5.32 -14.63
N LEU A 102 -3.78 4.58 -13.70
CA LEU A 102 -3.63 4.80 -12.26
C LEU A 102 -2.21 4.48 -11.81
N ASP A 103 -1.57 3.48 -12.41
CA ASP A 103 -0.16 3.14 -12.15
C ASP A 103 0.76 4.31 -12.55
N ALA A 104 0.56 4.89 -13.74
CA ALA A 104 1.32 6.03 -14.22
C ALA A 104 1.07 7.29 -13.38
N ILE A 105 -0.20 7.57 -13.01
CA ILE A 105 -0.57 8.64 -12.06
C ILE A 105 0.23 8.49 -10.76
N LEU A 106 0.27 7.28 -10.20
CA LEU A 106 0.94 7.05 -8.94
C LEU A 106 2.44 7.30 -9.04
N ILE A 107 3.08 6.87 -10.13
CA ILE A 107 4.51 7.14 -10.40
C ILE A 107 4.78 8.64 -10.49
N ILE A 108 3.97 9.36 -11.28
CA ILE A 108 4.09 10.81 -11.46
C ILE A 108 3.88 11.55 -10.14
N SER A 109 2.98 11.08 -9.28
CA SER A 109 2.74 11.69 -7.97
C SER A 109 3.88 11.49 -6.97
N ARG A 110 4.75 10.48 -7.19
CA ARG A 110 5.84 10.09 -6.28
C ARG A 110 7.19 10.68 -6.69
N ILE A 111 7.55 10.60 -7.96
CA ILE A 111 8.89 10.97 -8.45
C ILE A 111 8.92 12.45 -8.89
N THR A 112 8.80 13.39 -7.95
CA THR A 112 8.58 14.82 -8.28
C THR A 112 9.83 15.71 -8.29
N LYS A 113 11.01 15.19 -7.90
CA LYS A 113 12.22 16.01 -7.75
C LYS A 113 12.84 16.33 -9.10
N ASP A 114 13.34 17.54 -9.27
CA ASP A 114 14.02 17.95 -10.51
C ASP A 114 15.51 17.58 -10.48
N THR A 115 15.81 16.33 -10.81
CA THR A 115 17.17 15.81 -10.93
C THR A 115 17.45 15.34 -12.35
N LYS A 116 18.72 15.29 -12.75
CA LYS A 116 19.13 14.74 -14.06
C LYS A 116 18.58 13.33 -14.27
N GLU A 117 18.64 12.50 -13.22
CA GLU A 117 18.13 11.14 -13.23
C GLU A 117 16.61 11.08 -13.46
N ASN A 118 15.82 11.93 -12.77
CA ASN A 118 14.37 11.95 -12.93
C ASN A 118 13.94 12.50 -14.30
N ARG A 119 14.67 13.47 -14.85
CA ARG A 119 14.42 13.95 -16.22
C ARG A 119 14.61 12.83 -17.23
N GLU A 120 15.71 12.08 -17.10
CA GLU A 120 15.99 10.92 -17.97
C GLU A 120 14.96 9.81 -17.80
N PHE A 121 14.58 9.51 -16.56
CA PHE A 121 13.48 8.59 -16.25
C PHE A 121 12.18 9.00 -16.95
N TYR A 122 11.78 10.27 -16.89
CA TYR A 122 10.55 10.74 -17.54
C TYR A 122 10.63 10.67 -19.06
N ARG A 123 11.78 10.99 -19.66
CA ARG A 123 11.99 10.76 -21.09
C ARG A 123 11.75 9.31 -21.44
N GLN A 124 12.32 8.38 -20.68
CA GLN A 124 12.15 6.94 -20.93
C GLN A 124 10.69 6.51 -20.72
N LEU A 125 10.05 6.96 -19.65
CA LEU A 125 8.64 6.66 -19.35
C LEU A 125 7.71 7.14 -20.48
N PHE A 126 7.88 8.38 -20.94
CA PHE A 126 7.04 8.98 -21.98
C PHE A 126 7.38 8.52 -23.40
N SER A 127 8.66 8.23 -23.67
CA SER A 127 9.11 7.66 -24.95
C SER A 127 8.75 6.18 -25.06
N SER A 128 8.44 5.52 -23.95
CA SER A 128 7.90 4.18 -24.00
C SER A 128 6.60 4.25 -24.80
N LYS A 129 6.59 3.63 -26.00
CA LYS A 129 5.36 3.41 -26.79
C LYS A 129 4.39 2.45 -26.08
N GLN A 130 4.64 2.18 -24.80
CA GLN A 130 3.99 1.20 -23.96
C GLN A 130 2.72 1.78 -23.31
N TYR A 131 2.16 2.84 -23.88
CA TYR A 131 1.09 3.71 -23.40
C TYR A 131 -0.32 3.55 -24.04
N HIS A 132 -0.93 2.37 -24.21
CA HIS A 132 -2.23 2.24 -24.90
C HIS A 132 -3.33 1.65 -24.01
N ASN A 133 -4.20 2.51 -23.47
CA ASN A 133 -5.42 2.06 -22.79
C ASN A 133 -6.53 1.85 -23.83
N THR A 134 -6.92 0.60 -24.06
CA THR A 134 -8.02 0.24 -24.98
C THR A 134 -9.35 0.01 -24.24
N TYR A 135 -9.35 0.01 -22.91
CA TYR A 135 -10.38 -0.76 -22.19
C TYR A 135 -11.68 -0.04 -21.88
N ASN A 136 -11.89 1.23 -22.27
CA ASN A 136 -13.12 1.95 -21.91
C ASN A 136 -13.56 3.11 -22.82
N GLY A 137 -13.04 3.24 -24.06
CA GLY A 137 -13.28 4.45 -24.87
C GLY A 137 -12.66 5.74 -24.29
N ASP A 138 -12.18 5.69 -23.05
CA ASP A 138 -11.39 6.73 -22.41
C ASP A 138 -10.02 6.84 -23.09
N ASN A 139 -9.88 7.89 -23.89
CA ASN A 139 -8.69 8.22 -24.67
C ASN A 139 -7.57 8.74 -23.75
N HIS A 140 -7.15 8.00 -22.72
CA HIS A 140 -6.14 8.44 -21.76
C HIS A 140 -4.70 8.19 -22.19
N SER A 141 -4.43 7.90 -23.48
CA SER A 141 -3.07 7.73 -24.03
C SER A 141 -2.17 8.94 -23.71
N PHE A 142 -0.84 8.79 -23.79
CA PHE A 142 0.07 9.95 -23.66
C PHE A 142 -0.14 11.00 -24.76
N SER A 143 -0.96 10.72 -25.78
CA SER A 143 -1.40 11.71 -26.77
C SER A 143 -2.58 12.57 -26.28
N ASN A 144 -3.21 12.23 -25.16
CA ASN A 144 -4.21 13.10 -24.52
C ASN A 144 -3.52 14.17 -23.69
N TYR A 145 -3.03 15.19 -24.39
CA TYR A 145 -2.26 16.27 -23.81
C TYR A 145 -3.02 16.98 -22.68
N SER A 146 -4.32 17.25 -22.88
CA SER A 146 -5.14 17.93 -21.86
C SER A 146 -5.17 17.17 -20.54
N PHE A 147 -5.43 15.85 -20.59
CA PHE A 147 -5.44 15.01 -19.39
C PHE A 147 -4.10 14.99 -18.66
N TRP A 148 -3.00 14.74 -19.38
CA TRP A 148 -1.68 14.61 -18.75
C TRP A 148 -1.16 15.94 -18.22
N ILE A 149 -1.35 17.04 -18.95
CA ILE A 149 -1.00 18.38 -18.48
C ILE A 149 -1.78 18.73 -17.21
N GLN A 150 -3.09 18.46 -17.20
CA GLN A 150 -3.95 18.63 -16.04
C GLN A 150 -3.46 17.78 -14.84
N LEU A 151 -3.02 16.55 -15.09
CA LEU A 151 -2.47 15.68 -14.06
C LEU A 151 -1.14 16.21 -13.49
N PHE A 152 -0.18 16.58 -14.34
CA PHE A 152 1.10 17.11 -13.90
C PHE A 152 0.93 18.38 -13.07
N ALA A 153 -0.02 19.23 -13.47
CA ALA A 153 -0.45 20.38 -12.70
C ALA A 153 -0.99 19.97 -11.32
N ASN A 154 -1.97 19.04 -11.29
CA ASN A 154 -2.62 18.55 -10.08
C ASN A 154 -1.69 17.83 -9.08
N GLU A 155 -0.59 17.25 -9.55
CA GLU A 155 0.47 16.66 -8.71
C GLU A 155 1.67 17.61 -8.51
N SER A 156 1.63 18.80 -9.12
CA SER A 156 2.68 19.82 -9.08
C SER A 156 4.06 19.27 -9.48
N ASN A 157 4.08 18.37 -10.46
CA ASN A 157 5.29 17.72 -10.94
C ASN A 157 5.84 18.47 -12.17
N ARG A 158 6.63 19.51 -11.90
CA ARG A 158 7.24 20.36 -12.93
C ARG A 158 8.20 19.57 -13.84
N THR A 159 8.93 18.62 -13.29
CA THR A 159 9.90 17.82 -14.06
C THR A 159 9.20 16.95 -15.10
N ALA A 160 8.16 16.22 -14.69
CA ALA A 160 7.32 15.45 -15.61
C ALA A 160 6.72 16.35 -16.69
N PHE A 161 6.14 17.50 -16.29
CA PHE A 161 5.55 18.46 -17.21
C PHE A 161 6.55 18.97 -18.27
N LEU A 162 7.77 19.35 -17.87
CA LEU A 162 8.77 19.89 -18.78
C LEU A 162 9.25 18.82 -19.78
N GLU A 163 9.56 17.62 -19.30
CA GLU A 163 10.03 16.55 -20.20
C GLU A 163 8.92 16.05 -21.13
N TYR A 164 7.67 16.03 -20.66
CA TYR A 164 6.50 15.73 -21.50
C TYR A 164 6.32 16.76 -22.61
N ASN A 165 6.34 18.05 -22.29
CA ASN A 165 6.18 19.12 -23.28
C ASN A 165 7.31 19.14 -24.32
N LYS A 166 8.55 18.83 -23.90
CA LYS A 166 9.69 18.70 -24.83
C LYS A 166 9.48 17.54 -25.81
N LEU A 167 8.95 16.41 -25.34
CA LEU A 167 8.81 15.21 -26.15
C LEU A 167 7.64 15.30 -27.14
N PHE A 168 6.48 15.80 -26.69
CA PHE A 168 5.23 15.77 -27.47
C PHE A 168 4.92 17.06 -28.22
N GLN A 169 5.69 18.13 -28.03
CA GLN A 169 5.50 19.43 -28.71
C GLN A 169 4.05 19.93 -28.66
N VAL A 170 3.46 19.84 -27.46
CA VAL A 170 2.04 20.10 -27.21
C VAL A 170 1.63 21.51 -27.67
N ASP A 171 0.54 21.63 -28.43
CA ASP A 171 -0.07 22.92 -28.74
C ASP A 171 -0.75 23.50 -27.49
N LYS A 172 -0.11 24.52 -26.95
CA LYS A 172 -0.44 25.12 -25.67
C LYS A 172 -1.69 25.99 -25.72
N LYS A 173 -2.02 26.55 -26.89
CA LYS A 173 -3.13 27.50 -27.07
C LYS A 173 -4.50 26.86 -26.80
N ASN A 174 -4.60 25.56 -27.07
CA ASN A 174 -5.84 24.80 -26.98
C ASN A 174 -6.02 24.05 -25.64
N ILE A 175 -5.08 24.18 -24.71
CA ILE A 175 -5.13 23.47 -23.42
C ILE A 175 -5.37 24.46 -22.30
N SER A 176 -6.51 24.29 -21.63
CA SER A 176 -6.81 24.98 -20.38
C SER A 176 -6.60 24.05 -19.19
N VAL A 177 -6.04 24.60 -18.11
CA VAL A 177 -5.74 23.86 -16.88
C VAL A 177 -6.54 24.42 -15.72
N LYS A 178 -7.19 23.53 -14.97
CA LYS A 178 -7.91 23.84 -13.74
C LYS A 178 -7.12 23.37 -12.52
N LEU A 179 -6.63 24.28 -11.70
CA LEU A 179 -5.93 23.94 -10.45
C LEU A 179 -6.96 23.81 -9.32
N ILE A 180 -7.65 22.66 -9.31
CA ILE A 180 -8.76 22.40 -8.39
C ILE A 180 -8.25 22.10 -6.98
N LYS A 181 -8.97 22.63 -6.00
CA LYS A 181 -8.76 22.39 -4.56
C LYS A 181 -8.85 20.90 -4.20
N LYS A 182 -7.82 20.39 -3.52
CA LYS A 182 -7.88 19.10 -2.81
C LYS A 182 -8.13 19.36 -1.33
N ILE A 183 -9.28 18.94 -0.82
CA ILE A 183 -9.62 19.03 0.61
C ILE A 183 -8.62 18.18 1.41
N GLY A 184 -8.12 18.73 2.53
CA GLY A 184 -7.23 18.01 3.46
C GLY A 184 -5.78 17.78 3.04
N ILE A 185 -5.28 18.49 2.01
CA ILE A 185 -3.88 18.34 1.58
C ILE A 185 -3.21 19.71 1.35
N SER A 186 -3.01 20.50 2.41
CA SER A 186 -2.46 21.87 2.31
C SER A 186 -1.10 21.95 1.59
N LYS A 187 -0.22 20.98 1.82
CA LYS A 187 1.10 20.91 1.16
C LYS A 187 0.96 20.77 -0.36
N LYS A 188 -0.02 19.99 -0.83
CA LYS A 188 -0.34 19.92 -2.26
C LYS A 188 -0.95 21.25 -2.72
N ASN A 189 -1.84 21.85 -1.95
CA ASN A 189 -2.47 23.14 -2.30
C ASN A 189 -1.45 24.29 -2.43
N LEU A 190 -0.44 24.37 -1.56
CA LEU A 190 0.63 25.37 -1.69
C LEU A 190 1.48 25.14 -2.96
N LYS A 191 1.80 23.88 -3.27
CA LYS A 191 2.50 23.55 -4.52
C LYS A 191 1.65 23.87 -5.76
N LEU A 192 0.34 23.64 -5.70
CA LEU A 192 -0.60 23.97 -6.77
C LEU A 192 -0.69 25.47 -7.01
N LEU A 193 -0.73 26.28 -5.95
CA LEU A 193 -0.72 27.73 -6.10
C LEU A 193 0.56 28.21 -6.81
N LYS A 194 1.72 27.64 -6.43
CA LYS A 194 3.01 27.89 -7.13
C LYS A 194 3.06 27.30 -8.54
N MET A 195 2.12 26.44 -8.92
CA MET A 195 2.06 25.85 -10.26
C MET A 195 1.44 26.82 -11.27
N LYS A 196 0.54 27.72 -10.84
CA LYS A 196 -0.09 28.73 -11.71
C LYS A 196 0.92 29.58 -12.49
N PRO A 197 1.81 30.37 -11.85
CA PRO A 197 2.75 31.21 -12.59
C PRO A 197 3.69 30.39 -13.47
N PHE A 198 4.00 29.15 -13.05
CA PHE A 198 4.81 28.23 -13.85
C PHE A 198 4.09 27.75 -15.12
N LEU A 199 2.78 27.46 -15.07
CA LEU A 199 2.01 27.07 -16.24
C LEU A 199 1.87 28.24 -17.21
N GLU A 200 1.53 29.42 -16.69
CA GLU A 200 1.38 30.66 -17.46
C GLU A 200 2.71 31.05 -18.14
N SER A 201 3.84 30.98 -17.42
CA SER A 201 5.17 31.25 -18.00
C SER A 201 5.57 30.24 -19.07
N ASN A 202 4.94 29.06 -19.09
CA ASN A 202 5.15 28.04 -20.11
C ASN A 202 4.14 28.10 -21.25
N GLY A 203 3.23 29.09 -21.25
CA GLY A 203 2.27 29.37 -22.34
C GLY A 203 0.93 28.66 -22.24
N PHE A 204 0.57 28.13 -21.07
CA PHE A 204 -0.73 27.48 -20.84
C PHE A 204 -1.71 28.43 -20.15
N THR A 205 -2.99 28.31 -20.51
CA THR A 205 -4.07 29.10 -19.89
C THR A 205 -4.57 28.39 -18.64
N VAL A 206 -4.49 29.05 -17.48
CA VAL A 206 -5.07 28.55 -16.23
C VAL A 206 -6.46 29.16 -16.05
N THR A 207 -7.51 28.36 -16.19
CA THR A 207 -8.91 28.83 -16.14
C THR A 207 -9.47 28.88 -14.73
N GLU A 208 -8.97 28.04 -13.84
CA GLU A 208 -9.35 28.01 -12.43
C GLU A 208 -8.08 27.86 -11.58
N SER A 209 -7.93 28.69 -10.55
CA SER A 209 -6.79 28.62 -9.65
C SER A 209 -7.17 28.79 -8.19
N LEU A 210 -6.51 28.02 -7.33
CA LEU A 210 -6.51 28.24 -5.89
C LEU A 210 -6.11 29.69 -5.56
N SER A 211 -6.79 30.28 -4.58
CA SER A 211 -6.37 31.53 -3.96
C SER A 211 -5.60 31.26 -2.66
N VAL A 212 -4.84 32.24 -2.18
CA VAL A 212 -4.20 32.18 -0.85
C VAL A 212 -5.24 31.92 0.25
N TYR A 213 -6.44 32.47 0.09
CA TYR A 213 -7.55 32.24 1.01
C TYR A 213 -7.96 30.76 1.06
N ASP A 214 -7.98 30.07 -0.07
CA ASP A 214 -8.29 28.63 -0.09
C ASP A 214 -7.24 27.82 0.67
N ILE A 215 -5.96 28.23 0.64
CA ILE A 215 -4.91 27.57 1.41
C ILE A 215 -5.17 27.73 2.91
N ILE A 216 -5.49 28.95 3.37
CA ILE A 216 -5.75 29.23 4.80
C ILE A 216 -7.02 28.51 5.27
N GLY A 217 -8.09 28.54 4.47
CA GLY A 217 -9.37 27.93 4.81
C GLY A 217 -9.36 26.40 4.82
N CYS A 218 -8.42 25.76 4.12
CA CYS A 218 -8.28 24.29 4.06
C CYS A 218 -7.15 23.75 4.93
N PHE A 219 -6.60 24.61 5.79
CA PHE A 219 -5.52 24.22 6.68
C PHE A 219 -6.04 23.30 7.79
N GLU A 220 -5.32 22.23 8.09
CA GLU A 220 -5.70 21.23 9.09
C GLU A 220 -4.64 21.13 10.19
N TYR A 221 -5.07 20.93 11.44
CA TYR A 221 -4.18 20.83 12.61
C TYR A 221 -3.38 19.52 12.65
N SER A 222 -3.82 18.51 11.89
CA SER A 222 -3.11 17.26 11.64
C SER A 222 -1.78 17.47 10.88
N GLN A 223 -1.55 18.65 10.32
CA GLN A 223 -0.36 18.95 9.53
C GLN A 223 0.86 19.25 10.40
N GLN A 224 2.06 19.04 9.82
CA GLN A 224 3.32 19.24 10.51
C GLN A 224 3.64 20.73 10.67
N PHE A 225 4.31 21.10 11.77
CA PHE A 225 4.68 22.49 12.06
C PHE A 225 5.48 23.15 10.93
N LYS A 226 6.41 22.41 10.29
CA LYS A 226 7.17 22.91 9.14
C LYS A 226 6.30 23.34 7.96
N GLU A 227 5.12 22.76 7.77
CA GLU A 227 4.21 23.14 6.68
C GLU A 227 3.44 24.42 7.02
N LEU A 228 3.07 24.64 8.29
CA LEU A 228 2.51 25.92 8.76
C LEU A 228 3.49 27.09 8.53
N ILE A 229 4.77 26.90 8.89
CA ILE A 229 5.82 27.89 8.65
C ILE A 229 5.95 28.22 7.16
N LYS A 230 5.93 27.20 6.29
CA LYS A 230 6.03 27.39 4.82
C LYS A 230 4.85 28.17 4.27
N ILE A 231 3.63 27.88 4.71
CA ILE A 231 2.41 28.59 4.30
C ILE A 231 2.52 30.05 4.73
N TYR A 232 2.90 30.31 5.99
CA TYR A 232 3.11 31.65 6.50
C TYR A 232 4.15 32.45 5.70
N LYS A 233 5.38 31.92 5.57
CA LYS A 233 6.46 32.59 4.84
C LYS A 233 6.07 32.88 3.39
N PHE A 234 5.37 31.95 2.74
CA PHE A 234 4.88 32.16 1.38
C PHE A 234 3.86 33.30 1.30
N ILE A 235 2.84 33.30 2.18
CA ILE A 235 1.77 34.31 2.14
C ILE A 235 2.30 35.72 2.39
N ILE A 236 3.22 35.87 3.34
CA ILE A 236 3.85 37.16 3.64
C ILE A 236 4.75 37.62 2.48
N ALA A 237 5.51 36.70 1.85
CA ALA A 237 6.34 37.01 0.68
C ALA A 237 5.51 37.47 -0.54
N GLU A 238 4.28 36.97 -0.68
CA GLU A 238 3.32 37.41 -1.70
C GLU A 238 2.59 38.73 -1.32
N ASN A 239 3.10 39.46 -0.31
CA ASN A 239 2.61 40.76 0.15
C ASN A 239 1.16 40.77 0.68
N TYR A 240 0.61 39.62 1.09
CA TYR A 240 -0.67 39.60 1.79
C TYR A 240 -0.49 40.14 3.21
N ARG A 241 -1.03 41.33 3.46
CA ARG A 241 -0.93 42.01 4.76
C ARG A 241 -2.10 41.60 5.67
N PRO A 242 -1.84 41.28 6.95
CA PRO A 242 -2.91 41.18 7.94
C PRO A 242 -3.49 42.57 8.24
N LYS A 243 -4.46 42.64 9.16
CA LYS A 243 -4.91 43.93 9.70
C LYS A 243 -3.74 44.63 10.39
N GLU A 244 -3.68 45.96 10.28
CA GLU A 244 -2.56 46.79 10.78
C GLU A 244 -2.13 46.46 12.21
N LYS A 245 -3.09 46.20 13.10
CA LYS A 245 -2.83 45.80 14.49
C LYS A 245 -2.01 44.51 14.69
N TYR A 246 -1.69 43.79 13.62
CA TYR A 246 -0.86 42.59 13.65
C TYR A 246 0.48 42.75 12.93
N ASN A 247 0.83 43.96 12.48
CA ASN A 247 2.12 44.24 11.83
C ASN A 247 3.30 43.91 12.75
N ASP A 248 3.23 44.31 14.03
CA ASP A 248 4.26 43.99 15.02
C ASP A 248 4.40 42.49 15.24
N THR A 249 3.27 41.76 15.25
CA THR A 249 3.27 40.29 15.33
C THR A 249 3.97 39.66 14.13
N VAL A 250 3.84 40.22 12.92
CA VAL A 250 4.54 39.75 11.72
C VAL A 250 6.05 39.98 11.85
N GLN A 251 6.47 41.17 12.30
CA GLN A 251 7.89 41.48 12.51
C GLN A 251 8.53 40.55 13.54
N GLN A 252 7.88 40.37 14.70
CA GLN A 252 8.32 39.46 15.75
C GLN A 252 8.42 38.01 15.26
N LEU A 253 7.41 37.54 14.53
CA LEU A 253 7.41 36.19 13.97
C LEU A 253 8.53 35.96 12.96
N ASN A 254 8.78 36.93 12.07
CA ASN A 254 9.86 36.82 11.10
C ASN A 254 11.22 36.70 11.79
N HIS A 255 11.46 37.56 12.79
CA HIS A 255 12.66 37.51 13.62
C HIS A 255 12.81 36.16 14.36
N GLN A 256 11.74 35.68 15.01
CA GLN A 256 11.73 34.38 15.67
C GLN A 256 12.01 33.24 14.69
N LEU A 257 11.38 33.22 13.52
CA LEU A 257 11.56 32.16 12.52
C LEU A 257 12.90 32.22 11.78
N GLU A 258 13.67 33.29 11.93
CA GLU A 258 15.04 33.44 11.43
C GLU A 258 16.08 32.97 12.45
N ILE A 259 15.91 33.35 13.73
CA ILE A 259 16.86 33.04 14.80
C ILE A 259 16.69 31.61 15.32
N ASN A 260 15.46 31.10 15.37
CA ASN A 260 15.16 29.85 16.03
C ASN A 260 15.63 28.65 15.20
N GLN A 261 16.50 27.82 15.80
CA GLN A 261 16.89 26.53 15.26
C GLN A 261 15.92 25.44 15.74
N PHE A 262 14.85 25.22 14.97
CA PHE A 262 13.93 24.11 15.26
C PHE A 262 14.57 22.77 14.91
N ASN A 263 14.52 21.81 15.83
CA ASN A 263 15.01 20.46 15.55
C ASN A 263 14.01 19.66 14.67
N THR A 264 14.46 18.54 14.13
CA THR A 264 13.64 17.69 13.24
C THR A 264 12.36 17.21 13.92
N ILE A 265 12.41 16.82 15.19
CA ILE A 265 11.24 16.32 15.94
C ILE A 265 10.16 17.41 16.05
N GLN A 266 10.56 18.65 16.36
CA GLN A 266 9.65 19.79 16.46
C GLN A 266 9.02 20.12 15.10
N LEU A 267 9.82 20.13 14.03
CA LEU A 267 9.35 20.42 12.67
C LEU A 267 8.43 19.33 12.10
N GLU A 268 8.63 18.09 12.52
CA GLU A 268 7.84 16.92 12.09
C GLU A 268 6.63 16.62 12.96
N SER A 269 6.58 17.21 14.16
CA SER A 269 5.40 17.14 15.03
C SER A 269 4.22 17.89 14.40
N THR A 270 3.02 17.35 14.61
CA THR A 270 1.78 17.96 14.14
C THR A 270 1.44 19.18 15.00
N ILE A 271 0.73 20.13 14.42
CA ILE A 271 0.27 21.34 15.13
C ILE A 271 -0.62 20.94 16.28
N GLU A 272 -1.51 19.97 16.05
CA GLU A 272 -2.35 19.37 17.09
C GLU A 272 -1.52 18.88 18.27
N LYS A 273 -0.50 18.02 18.03
CA LYS A 273 0.34 17.45 19.10
C LYS A 273 1.09 18.54 19.88
N ILE A 274 1.61 19.56 19.21
CA ILE A 274 2.30 20.68 19.86
C ILE A 274 1.30 21.57 20.61
N SER A 275 0.10 21.75 20.09
CA SER A 275 -0.93 22.59 20.72
C SER A 275 -1.49 21.93 21.98
N GLN A 276 -1.55 20.59 21.99
CA GLN A 276 -1.92 19.74 23.13
C GLN A 276 -0.83 19.67 24.20
N SER A 277 0.45 19.88 23.85
CA SER A 277 1.53 19.83 24.83
C SER A 277 1.58 21.11 25.67
N ASN A 278 2.24 21.01 26.83
CA ASN A 278 2.57 22.16 27.68
C ASN A 278 3.81 22.93 27.17
N ASP A 279 4.12 22.85 25.86
CA ASP A 279 5.26 23.52 25.27
C ASP A 279 5.03 25.03 25.24
N GLN A 280 5.61 25.73 26.23
CA GLN A 280 5.47 27.17 26.39
C GLN A 280 6.18 27.97 25.30
N TYR A 281 7.01 27.34 24.47
CA TYR A 281 7.82 28.00 23.46
C TYR A 281 7.21 27.88 22.05
N LEU A 282 6.86 26.67 21.61
CA LEU A 282 6.30 26.45 20.27
C LEU A 282 4.83 26.84 20.18
N LYS A 283 4.05 26.67 21.24
CA LYS A 283 2.61 26.96 21.25
C LYS A 283 2.31 28.44 20.97
N PRO A 284 3.01 29.43 21.56
CA PRO A 284 2.86 30.84 21.18
C PRO A 284 3.21 31.13 19.72
N ILE A 285 4.29 30.52 19.19
CA ILE A 285 4.70 30.71 17.79
C ILE A 285 3.60 30.23 16.85
N ILE A 286 3.09 29.02 17.06
CA ILE A 286 1.97 28.45 16.29
C ILE A 286 0.74 29.36 16.37
N HIS A 287 0.36 29.78 17.59
CA HIS A 287 -0.79 30.66 17.80
C HIS A 287 -0.64 31.96 17.01
N ASN A 288 0.52 32.60 17.07
CA ASN A 288 0.80 33.85 16.39
C ASN A 288 0.75 33.69 14.87
N ILE A 289 1.34 32.62 14.32
CA ILE A 289 1.24 32.33 12.88
C ILE A 289 -0.23 32.19 12.47
N LEU A 290 -1.01 31.37 13.18
CA LEU A 290 -2.43 31.17 12.88
C LEU A 290 -3.24 32.47 13.04
N LYS A 291 -2.91 33.29 14.03
CA LYS A 291 -3.53 34.61 14.25
C LYS A 291 -3.33 35.52 13.04
N VAL A 292 -2.11 35.58 12.49
CA VAL A 292 -1.82 36.34 11.27
C VAL A 292 -2.56 35.77 10.06
N LEU A 293 -2.46 34.46 9.82
CA LEU A 293 -3.11 33.81 8.67
C LEU A 293 -4.63 34.03 8.69
N TYR A 294 -5.27 33.79 9.83
CA TYR A 294 -6.70 34.01 9.96
C TYR A 294 -7.08 35.49 9.86
N SER A 295 -6.22 36.42 10.30
CA SER A 295 -6.45 37.85 10.04
C SER A 295 -6.49 38.18 8.56
N ILE A 296 -5.60 37.59 7.76
CA ILE A 296 -5.59 37.76 6.30
C ILE A 296 -6.86 37.16 5.71
N TYR A 297 -7.22 35.96 6.14
CA TYR A 297 -8.43 35.27 5.66
C TYR A 297 -9.71 36.07 5.89
N LYS A 298 -9.81 36.75 7.05
CA LYS A 298 -10.95 37.62 7.40
C LYS A 298 -11.13 38.83 6.46
N LEU A 299 -10.10 39.23 5.70
CA LEU A 299 -10.23 40.35 4.76
C LEU A 299 -11.15 40.01 3.58
N LYS A 300 -11.20 38.73 3.16
CA LYS A 300 -12.06 38.29 2.05
C LYS A 300 -13.46 37.88 2.51
N PHE A 301 -13.59 37.31 3.71
CA PHE A 301 -14.86 36.80 4.22
C PHE A 301 -15.29 37.64 5.41
N GLN A 302 -16.26 38.54 5.18
CA GLN A 302 -16.76 39.50 6.18
C GLN A 302 -17.58 38.85 7.32
N ASP A 303 -17.82 37.54 7.26
CA ASP A 303 -18.66 36.85 8.22
C ASP A 303 -18.01 36.79 9.62
N LEU A 304 -18.67 37.42 10.60
CA LEU A 304 -18.04 37.88 11.84
C LEU A 304 -17.69 36.77 12.83
N ASN A 305 -18.33 35.58 12.74
CA ASN A 305 -18.30 34.59 13.82
C ASN A 305 -17.73 33.21 13.47
N LEU A 306 -17.42 32.91 12.20
CA LEU A 306 -17.26 31.49 11.79
C LEU A 306 -15.96 31.10 11.07
N PHE A 307 -15.06 32.04 10.75
CA PHE A 307 -13.92 31.78 9.86
C PHE A 307 -12.77 30.94 10.43
N LYS A 308 -12.61 30.85 11.75
CA LYS A 308 -11.56 30.01 12.36
C LYS A 308 -12.10 28.61 12.67
N PRO A 309 -11.31 27.55 12.45
CA PRO A 309 -11.68 26.19 12.84
C PRO A 309 -11.82 26.08 14.35
N ILE A 310 -12.57 25.09 14.83
CA ILE A 310 -12.91 25.00 16.27
C ILE A 310 -11.69 24.71 17.12
N GLU A 311 -10.75 23.94 16.57
CA GLU A 311 -9.43 23.63 17.10
C GLU A 311 -8.65 24.89 17.49
N TYR A 312 -8.78 25.97 16.71
CA TYR A 312 -8.14 27.25 17.05
C TYR A 312 -8.64 27.82 18.38
N TYR A 313 -9.94 27.71 18.63
CA TYR A 313 -10.55 28.22 19.85
C TYR A 313 -10.23 27.29 21.02
N ILE A 314 -10.31 25.98 20.81
CA ILE A 314 -9.98 24.97 21.81
C ILE A 314 -8.52 25.11 22.30
N PHE A 315 -7.56 25.32 21.40
CA PHE A 315 -6.14 25.31 21.76
C PHE A 315 -5.57 26.66 22.23
N PHE A 316 -6.17 27.79 21.81
CA PHE A 316 -5.55 29.12 21.98
C PHE A 316 -6.49 30.22 22.50
N LYS A 317 -7.71 29.88 22.91
CA LYS A 317 -8.65 30.84 23.48
C LYS A 317 -9.08 30.38 24.86
N GLU A 318 -9.42 31.37 25.67
CA GLU A 318 -9.99 31.16 26.99
C GLU A 318 -11.32 30.42 26.89
N LYS A 319 -11.65 29.76 28.00
CA LYS A 319 -12.85 28.94 28.20
C LYS A 319 -14.11 29.56 27.61
N ALA A 320 -14.50 30.73 28.11
CA ALA A 320 -15.71 31.43 27.69
C ALA A 320 -15.82 31.62 26.17
N ARG A 321 -14.69 31.83 25.48
CA ARG A 321 -14.69 32.10 24.05
C ARG A 321 -14.87 30.85 23.21
N PHE A 322 -14.27 29.72 23.59
CA PHE A 322 -14.50 28.48 22.83
C PHE A 322 -15.89 27.91 23.12
N GLU A 323 -16.39 28.02 24.35
CA GLU A 323 -17.75 27.61 24.73
C GLU A 323 -18.79 28.33 23.88
N GLN A 324 -18.67 29.66 23.77
CA GLN A 324 -19.51 30.48 22.90
C GLN A 324 -19.51 29.98 21.45
N VAL A 325 -18.33 29.66 20.91
CA VAL A 325 -18.18 29.19 19.52
C VAL A 325 -18.78 27.79 19.34
N PHE A 326 -18.59 26.90 20.30
CA PHE A 326 -19.14 25.54 20.26
C PHE A 326 -20.67 25.57 20.28
N THR A 327 -21.26 26.41 21.14
CA THR A 327 -22.72 26.60 21.21
C THR A 327 -23.29 27.23 19.94
N TYR A 328 -22.58 28.18 19.32
CA TYR A 328 -23.04 28.90 18.12
C TYR A 328 -22.86 28.11 16.81
N LYS A 329 -21.79 27.30 16.66
CA LYS A 329 -21.47 26.52 15.45
C LYS A 329 -22.28 25.22 15.34
N ASN A 330 -23.61 25.29 15.50
CA ASN A 330 -24.45 24.14 15.80
C ASN A 330 -25.22 23.53 14.59
N PRO A 331 -24.59 22.83 13.62
CA PRO A 331 -25.27 21.79 12.85
C PRO A 331 -25.09 20.45 13.56
N THR A 332 -26.22 19.88 13.98
CA THR A 332 -26.40 18.62 14.73
C THR A 332 -25.65 17.39 14.18
N LYS A 333 -25.15 17.40 12.94
CA LYS A 333 -24.40 16.28 12.34
C LYS A 333 -22.87 16.36 12.50
N THR A 334 -22.33 17.46 13.02
CA THR A 334 -20.87 17.70 13.08
C THR A 334 -20.28 17.68 14.50
N LYS A 335 -21.10 17.68 15.56
CA LYS A 335 -20.65 17.70 16.96
C LYS A 335 -19.78 16.51 17.34
N SER A 336 -20.16 15.32 16.87
CA SER A 336 -19.48 14.06 17.18
C SER A 336 -17.99 14.06 16.86
N LYS A 337 -17.57 14.78 15.80
CA LYS A 337 -16.16 14.88 15.40
C LYS A 337 -15.30 15.69 16.37
N TYR A 338 -15.91 16.56 17.17
CA TYR A 338 -15.17 17.49 18.03
C TYR A 338 -15.21 17.13 19.51
N TYR A 339 -16.06 16.20 19.94
CA TYR A 339 -16.07 15.73 21.33
C TYR A 339 -14.70 15.21 21.76
N ASN A 340 -14.01 14.45 20.89
CA ASN A 340 -12.65 13.99 21.17
C ASN A 340 -11.75 15.17 21.56
N TYR A 341 -11.72 16.26 20.80
CA TYR A 341 -10.90 17.43 21.16
C TYR A 341 -11.34 18.10 22.46
N LEU A 342 -12.65 18.21 22.69
CA LEU A 342 -13.18 18.83 23.90
C LEU A 342 -12.82 18.05 25.15
N PHE A 343 -12.83 16.72 25.10
CA PHE A 343 -12.58 15.90 26.28
C PHE A 343 -11.09 15.55 26.45
N THR A 344 -10.34 15.37 25.36
CA THR A 344 -8.92 14.96 25.46
C THR A 344 -7.94 16.12 25.58
N VAL A 345 -8.22 17.27 24.95
CA VAL A 345 -7.25 18.39 24.90
C VAL A 345 -7.49 19.41 26.00
N ILE A 346 -8.75 19.60 26.38
CA ILE A 346 -9.13 20.50 27.46
C ILE A 346 -9.07 19.73 28.80
N ASN A 347 -7.97 19.05 29.09
CA ASN A 347 -7.84 18.22 30.29
C ASN A 347 -7.26 19.00 31.48
N SER A 348 -7.47 20.31 31.54
CA SER A 348 -7.10 21.14 32.68
C SER A 348 -8.29 21.29 33.63
N ASP A 349 -8.01 21.30 34.94
CA ASP A 349 -9.02 21.45 36.01
C ASP A 349 -9.96 22.65 35.78
N SER A 350 -9.49 23.71 35.13
CA SER A 350 -10.27 24.90 34.79
C SER A 350 -11.50 24.64 33.90
N CYS A 351 -11.49 23.53 33.17
CA CYS A 351 -12.51 23.23 32.16
C CYS A 351 -13.29 21.95 32.44
N ILE A 352 -12.96 21.25 33.52
CA ILE A 352 -13.65 20.01 33.91
C ILE A 352 -15.15 20.25 34.12
N GLU A 353 -15.53 21.36 34.76
CA GLU A 353 -16.94 21.72 34.97
C GLU A 353 -17.70 21.90 33.66
N TYR A 354 -17.07 22.48 32.64
CA TYR A 354 -17.71 22.61 31.33
C TYR A 354 -17.89 21.26 30.65
N GLN A 355 -16.90 20.37 30.75
CA GLN A 355 -17.00 19.00 30.24
C GLN A 355 -18.11 18.24 30.97
N LYS A 356 -18.23 18.39 32.28
CA LYS A 356 -19.33 17.82 33.07
C LYS A 356 -20.68 18.35 32.62
N ASP A 357 -20.80 19.66 32.44
CA ASP A 357 -22.04 20.30 31.96
C ASP A 357 -22.39 19.83 30.54
N LEU A 358 -21.39 19.63 29.69
CA LEU A 358 -21.58 19.06 28.36
C LEU A 358 -22.14 17.64 28.43
N VAL A 359 -21.57 16.78 29.29
CA VAL A 359 -22.10 15.42 29.53
C VAL A 359 -23.54 15.47 30.03
N LYS A 360 -23.85 16.33 31.00
CA LYS A 360 -25.20 16.50 31.57
C LYS A 360 -26.20 17.06 30.55
N SER A 361 -25.75 17.94 29.65
CA SER A 361 -26.60 18.57 28.62
C SER A 361 -27.04 17.59 27.53
N VAL A 362 -26.34 16.47 27.39
CA VAL A 362 -26.66 15.42 26.42
C VAL A 362 -27.85 14.65 26.94
N SER A 363 -28.93 14.65 26.15
CA SER A 363 -30.14 13.89 26.48
C SER A 363 -29.83 12.40 26.64
N PRO A 364 -30.36 11.72 27.68
CA PRO A 364 -30.26 10.26 27.80
C PRO A 364 -30.83 9.51 26.60
N TYR A 365 -31.72 10.15 25.83
CA TYR A 365 -32.38 9.60 24.63
C TYR A 365 -31.70 9.98 23.32
N ILE A 366 -30.42 10.38 23.36
CA ILE A 366 -29.69 10.77 22.16
C ILE A 366 -29.46 9.59 21.21
N SER A 367 -29.22 9.88 19.94
CA SER A 367 -28.90 8.84 18.96
C SER A 367 -27.70 8.01 19.42
N ILE A 368 -27.77 6.68 19.23
CA ILE A 368 -26.70 5.73 19.57
C ILE A 368 -25.34 6.20 19.04
N SER A 369 -25.31 6.73 17.81
CA SER A 369 -24.07 7.20 17.18
C SER A 369 -23.45 8.39 17.92
N GLU A 370 -24.26 9.33 18.40
CA GLU A 370 -23.73 10.50 19.10
C GLU A 370 -23.29 10.14 20.52
N ARG A 371 -24.06 9.30 21.22
CA ARG A 371 -23.68 8.73 22.51
C ARG A 371 -22.32 8.03 22.41
N PHE A 372 -22.15 7.18 21.40
CA PHE A 372 -20.90 6.48 21.14
C PHE A 372 -19.70 7.43 21.00
N CYS A 373 -19.86 8.55 20.27
CA CYS A 373 -18.77 9.51 20.11
C CYS A 373 -18.41 10.25 21.41
N ILE A 374 -19.40 10.54 22.27
CA ILE A 374 -19.17 11.18 23.57
C ILE A 374 -18.48 10.20 24.52
N GLU A 375 -19.01 8.99 24.66
CA GLU A 375 -18.45 7.95 25.53
C GLU A 375 -16.99 7.65 25.11
N ASN A 376 -16.72 7.48 23.81
CA ASN A 376 -15.35 7.32 23.29
C ASN A 376 -14.43 8.49 23.67
N ALA A 377 -14.92 9.73 23.56
CA ALA A 377 -14.13 10.90 23.87
C ALA A 377 -13.79 10.99 25.37
N ILE A 378 -14.75 10.64 26.23
CA ILE A 378 -14.57 10.58 27.69
C ILE A 378 -13.54 9.51 28.05
N PHE A 379 -13.64 8.30 27.52
CA PHE A 379 -12.63 7.26 27.77
C PHE A 379 -11.25 7.68 27.25
N SER A 380 -11.19 8.29 26.07
CA SER A 380 -9.93 8.80 25.50
C SER A 380 -9.28 9.92 26.35
N SER A 381 -10.06 10.66 27.14
CA SER A 381 -9.54 11.70 28.04
C SER A 381 -8.75 11.12 29.22
N ASN A 382 -8.97 9.85 29.54
CA ASN A 382 -8.45 9.18 30.74
C ASN A 382 -8.78 9.93 32.06
N ASN A 383 -9.89 10.68 32.10
CA ASN A 383 -10.32 11.43 33.29
C ASN A 383 -11.40 10.63 34.05
N LEU A 384 -11.04 10.17 35.26
CA LEU A 384 -11.92 9.34 36.09
C LEU A 384 -13.21 10.06 36.51
N GLU A 385 -13.16 11.37 36.74
CA GLU A 385 -14.32 12.14 37.15
C GLU A 385 -15.37 12.23 36.04
N LEU A 386 -14.92 12.38 34.79
CA LEU A 386 -15.81 12.33 33.63
C LEU A 386 -16.37 10.94 33.36
N ILE A 387 -15.55 9.90 33.55
CA ILE A 387 -15.99 8.51 33.41
C ILE A 387 -17.08 8.20 34.46
N ASP A 388 -16.87 8.58 35.72
CA ASP A 388 -17.86 8.42 36.79
C ASP A 388 -19.15 9.17 36.50
N LEU A 389 -19.06 10.44 36.10
CA LEU A 389 -20.24 11.23 35.72
C LEU A 389 -21.01 10.61 34.56
N MET A 390 -20.30 10.10 33.55
CA MET A 390 -20.89 9.45 32.38
C MET A 390 -21.74 8.24 32.79
N PHE A 391 -21.25 7.36 33.67
CA PHE A 391 -22.02 6.23 34.17
C PHE A 391 -23.21 6.65 35.03
N LYS A 392 -23.05 7.69 35.85
CA LYS A 392 -24.17 8.25 36.64
C LYS A 392 -25.28 8.84 35.77
N HIS A 393 -24.91 9.50 34.66
CA HIS A 393 -25.85 10.20 33.80
C HIS A 393 -26.52 9.30 32.74
N PHE A 394 -25.73 8.45 32.06
CA PHE A 394 -26.25 7.58 31.00
C PHE A 394 -26.58 6.15 31.45
N GLY A 395 -26.31 5.80 32.71
CA GLY A 395 -26.42 4.45 33.24
C GLY A 395 -25.38 3.50 32.64
N ASN A 396 -25.69 2.20 32.63
CA ASN A 396 -24.82 1.20 32.01
C ASN A 396 -24.71 1.46 30.49
N SER A 397 -23.50 1.73 30.01
CA SER A 397 -23.24 1.95 28.58
C SER A 397 -23.52 0.68 27.77
N CYS A 398 -24.38 0.77 26.75
CA CYS A 398 -24.77 -0.35 25.90
C CYS A 398 -23.61 -0.94 25.07
N PHE A 399 -22.48 -0.23 24.94
CA PHE A 399 -21.38 -0.54 24.02
C PHE A 399 -20.06 -0.75 24.75
N PHE A 400 -20.11 -1.30 25.96
CA PHE A 400 -18.94 -1.35 26.81
C PHE A 400 -17.72 -1.96 26.11
N CYS A 401 -17.90 -3.03 25.31
CA CYS A 401 -16.86 -3.72 24.51
C CYS A 401 -16.10 -2.84 23.49
N ASP A 402 -16.67 -1.70 23.12
CA ASP A 402 -16.04 -0.79 22.16
C ASP A 402 -15.10 0.22 22.83
N TYR A 403 -15.16 0.36 24.16
CA TYR A 403 -14.39 1.37 24.90
C TYR A 403 -13.07 0.87 25.49
N GLN A 404 -12.92 -0.43 25.71
CA GLN A 404 -11.70 -1.01 26.31
C GLN A 404 -10.42 -0.70 25.53
N PRO A 405 -10.43 -0.59 24.18
CA PRO A 405 -9.22 -0.19 23.47
C PRO A 405 -8.69 1.19 23.85
N TYR A 406 -9.52 2.05 24.46
CA TYR A 406 -9.12 3.38 24.92
C TYR A 406 -8.64 3.41 26.38
N ILE A 407 -8.84 2.33 27.14
CA ILE A 407 -8.35 2.22 28.51
C ILE A 407 -6.85 1.93 28.46
N THR A 408 -6.05 2.97 28.63
CA THR A 408 -4.59 2.92 28.52
C THR A 408 -3.86 3.14 29.85
N LYS A 409 -4.62 3.35 30.93
CA LYS A 409 -4.14 3.62 32.28
C LYS A 409 -4.68 2.61 33.29
N THR A 410 -3.82 2.16 34.22
CA THR A 410 -4.19 1.18 35.25
C THR A 410 -5.20 1.76 36.24
N GLU A 411 -5.14 3.06 36.54
CA GLU A 411 -6.06 3.68 37.51
C GLU A 411 -7.53 3.65 37.05
N ILE A 412 -7.76 3.63 35.72
CA ILE A 412 -9.10 3.45 35.15
C ILE A 412 -9.60 2.03 35.39
N LEU A 413 -8.75 1.02 35.22
CA LEU A 413 -9.10 -0.37 35.54
C LEU A 413 -9.39 -0.53 37.03
N ASP A 414 -8.61 0.09 37.91
CA ASP A 414 -8.84 0.08 39.36
C ASP A 414 -10.19 0.72 39.72
N TYR A 415 -10.53 1.83 39.06
CA TYR A 415 -11.85 2.44 39.22
C TYR A 415 -12.98 1.48 38.82
N PHE A 416 -12.88 0.80 37.68
CA PHE A 416 -13.88 -0.21 37.28
C PHE A 416 -13.91 -1.41 38.23
N PHE A 417 -12.76 -1.83 38.74
CA PHE A 417 -12.65 -2.94 39.66
C PHE A 417 -13.37 -2.64 40.98
N ASN A 418 -13.19 -1.43 41.50
CA ASN A 418 -13.77 -1.00 42.77
C ASN A 418 -15.25 -0.61 42.67
N ASN A 419 -15.66 0.03 41.57
CA ASN A 419 -17.00 0.64 41.48
C ASN A 419 -17.96 -0.08 40.52
N HIS A 420 -17.43 -0.78 39.51
CA HIS A 420 -18.20 -1.33 38.38
C HIS A 420 -17.77 -2.76 38.03
N GLN A 421 -17.42 -3.54 39.05
CA GLN A 421 -16.76 -4.83 38.88
C GLN A 421 -17.51 -5.80 37.95
N ARG A 422 -18.85 -5.75 37.98
CA ARG A 422 -19.72 -6.60 37.12
C ARG A 422 -19.62 -6.29 35.63
N LEU A 423 -19.19 -5.08 35.25
CA LEU A 423 -19.06 -4.67 33.85
C LEU A 423 -17.80 -5.25 33.19
N MET A 424 -16.65 -5.17 33.88
CA MET A 424 -15.35 -5.59 33.33
C MET A 424 -14.92 -6.98 33.77
N PHE A 425 -15.08 -7.25 35.06
CA PHE A 425 -14.43 -8.36 35.73
C PHE A 425 -15.42 -9.50 35.94
N ARG A 426 -16.39 -9.74 35.05
CA ARG A 426 -17.27 -10.91 35.21
C ARG A 426 -16.50 -12.21 35.00
N VAL A 427 -16.98 -13.30 35.60
CA VAL A 427 -16.47 -14.65 35.29
C VAL A 427 -16.62 -14.88 33.79
N ASN A 428 -15.63 -15.53 33.17
CA ASN A 428 -15.58 -15.77 31.73
C ASN A 428 -15.66 -14.47 30.90
N SER A 429 -14.91 -13.43 31.31
CA SER A 429 -14.91 -12.15 30.58
C SER A 429 -14.25 -12.28 29.20
N LEU A 430 -14.88 -11.73 28.17
CA LEU A 430 -14.36 -11.69 26.79
C LEU A 430 -13.46 -10.47 26.54
N LEU A 431 -13.35 -9.56 27.52
CA LEU A 431 -12.82 -8.22 27.30
C LEU A 431 -11.30 -8.17 27.14
N TRP A 432 -10.58 -9.22 27.54
CA TRP A 432 -9.13 -9.34 27.39
C TRP A 432 -8.66 -9.12 25.95
N ILE A 433 -9.52 -9.38 24.97
CA ILE A 433 -9.20 -9.26 23.56
C ILE A 433 -9.19 -7.79 23.08
N PHE A 434 -9.87 -6.90 23.80
CA PHE A 434 -10.06 -5.49 23.43
C PHE A 434 -9.20 -4.52 24.25
N VAL A 435 -8.68 -4.95 25.41
CA VAL A 435 -7.90 -4.09 26.31
C VAL A 435 -6.52 -3.76 25.72
N ASP A 436 -6.08 -2.51 25.86
CA ASP A 436 -4.76 -2.07 25.39
C ASP A 436 -3.61 -2.87 26.04
N ASN A 437 -2.57 -3.18 25.26
CA ASN A 437 -1.42 -3.95 25.74
C ASN A 437 -0.67 -3.33 26.91
N LYS A 438 -0.77 -2.01 27.09
CA LYS A 438 -0.10 -1.32 28.20
C LYS A 438 -0.69 -1.65 29.56
N VAL A 439 -1.93 -2.12 29.60
CA VAL A 439 -2.65 -2.37 30.86
C VAL A 439 -3.16 -3.81 30.99
N ILE A 440 -2.89 -4.68 30.01
CA ILE A 440 -3.34 -6.07 30.03
C ILE A 440 -2.77 -6.83 31.23
N ASP A 441 -1.50 -6.62 31.58
CA ASP A 441 -0.85 -7.24 32.75
C ASP A 441 -1.61 -6.91 34.04
N HIS A 442 -1.92 -5.63 34.25
CA HIS A 442 -2.70 -5.17 35.41
C HIS A 442 -4.12 -5.73 35.40
N PHE A 443 -4.75 -5.82 34.23
CA PHE A 443 -6.09 -6.40 34.11
C PHE A 443 -6.10 -7.88 34.50
N GLU A 444 -5.06 -8.63 34.15
CA GLU A 444 -4.88 -10.01 34.56
C GLU A 444 -4.69 -10.14 36.09
N GLU A 445 -3.89 -9.27 36.70
CA GLU A 445 -3.68 -9.25 38.16
C GLU A 445 -4.98 -9.00 38.91
N LEU A 446 -5.76 -8.02 38.47
CA LEU A 446 -7.07 -7.72 39.04
C LEU A 446 -8.07 -8.87 38.86
N MET A 447 -8.05 -9.58 37.72
CA MET A 447 -8.90 -10.77 37.55
C MET A 447 -8.49 -11.92 38.49
N LYS A 448 -7.18 -12.12 38.67
CA LYS A 448 -6.63 -13.11 39.62
C LYS A 448 -7.04 -12.79 41.06
N SER A 449 -6.99 -11.52 41.47
CA SER A 449 -7.29 -11.12 42.86
C SER A 449 -8.73 -11.44 43.29
N VAL A 450 -9.66 -11.52 42.34
CA VAL A 450 -11.06 -11.92 42.59
C VAL A 450 -11.37 -13.35 42.16
N SER A 451 -10.34 -14.14 41.83
CA SER A 451 -10.47 -15.53 41.39
C SER A 451 -11.42 -15.69 40.19
N ARG A 452 -11.34 -14.77 39.21
CA ARG A 452 -12.12 -14.81 37.97
C ARG A 452 -11.20 -15.03 36.78
N ASN A 453 -11.79 -15.51 35.69
CA ASN A 453 -11.10 -15.90 34.47
C ASN A 453 -11.63 -15.16 33.24
N PHE A 454 -10.78 -15.09 32.23
CA PHE A 454 -11.14 -14.70 30.88
C PHE A 454 -11.65 -15.90 30.09
N PHE A 455 -12.51 -15.62 29.11
CA PHE A 455 -13.07 -16.63 28.23
C PHE A 455 -12.57 -16.46 26.80
N ILE A 456 -12.18 -17.58 26.17
CA ILE A 456 -11.71 -17.63 24.79
C ILE A 456 -12.70 -18.44 23.98
N LYS A 457 -13.43 -17.76 23.09
CA LYS A 457 -14.37 -18.39 22.16
C LYS A 457 -13.62 -19.14 21.08
N LEU A 458 -14.18 -20.26 20.62
CA LEU A 458 -13.65 -20.96 19.46
C LEU A 458 -13.89 -20.19 18.16
N ASN A 459 -15.01 -19.47 18.10
CA ASN A 459 -15.42 -18.71 16.93
C ASN A 459 -15.71 -17.24 17.30
N PRO A 460 -14.77 -16.32 17.05
CA PRO A 460 -14.90 -14.92 17.41
C PRO A 460 -15.74 -14.12 16.39
N GLU A 461 -16.95 -14.58 16.03
CA GLU A 461 -17.81 -14.00 14.96
C GLU A 461 -18.21 -12.51 15.14
N TYR A 462 -17.80 -11.86 16.23
CA TYR A 462 -18.26 -10.53 16.65
C TYR A 462 -17.16 -9.53 16.96
N VAL A 463 -15.90 -9.79 16.60
CA VAL A 463 -14.87 -8.76 16.74
C VAL A 463 -14.96 -7.80 15.55
N GLY A 464 -15.85 -6.81 15.64
CA GLY A 464 -16.07 -5.79 14.59
C GLY A 464 -14.83 -4.98 14.20
N TYR A 465 -13.69 -5.20 14.87
CA TYR A 465 -12.42 -4.55 14.59
C TYR A 465 -11.29 -5.57 14.49
N PRO A 466 -10.47 -5.54 13.42
CA PRO A 466 -9.31 -6.41 13.30
C PRO A 466 -8.31 -6.10 14.42
N ILE A 467 -8.17 -7.00 15.39
CA ILE A 467 -7.20 -6.90 16.47
C ILE A 467 -5.81 -7.14 15.90
N LYS A 468 -4.88 -6.20 16.11
CA LYS A 468 -3.57 -6.23 15.46
C LYS A 468 -2.67 -7.37 15.96
N ASP A 469 -2.83 -7.76 17.21
CA ASP A 469 -1.93 -8.60 18.01
C ASP A 469 -2.63 -9.86 18.56
N ILE A 470 -3.65 -10.36 17.86
CA ILE A 470 -4.48 -11.45 18.37
C ILE A 470 -3.69 -12.74 18.66
N PHE A 471 -2.69 -13.07 17.84
CA PHE A 471 -1.91 -14.29 18.04
C PHE A 471 -0.98 -14.16 19.24
N GLU A 472 -0.42 -12.98 19.48
CA GLU A 472 0.36 -12.66 20.67
C GLU A 472 -0.50 -12.76 21.94
N ARG A 473 -1.77 -12.34 21.88
CA ARG A 473 -2.70 -12.48 23.01
C ARG A 473 -3.14 -13.93 23.23
N LEU A 474 -3.35 -14.71 22.16
CA LEU A 474 -3.63 -16.15 22.28
C LEU A 474 -2.42 -16.90 22.86
N GLU A 475 -1.22 -16.53 22.45
CA GLU A 475 0.04 -17.03 23.01
C GLU A 475 0.17 -16.69 24.50
N ARG A 476 -0.20 -15.46 24.89
CA ARG A 476 -0.28 -15.05 26.29
C ARG A 476 -1.27 -15.87 27.10
N ALA A 477 -2.45 -16.13 26.52
CA ALA A 477 -3.47 -16.97 27.15
C ALA A 477 -3.02 -18.42 27.31
N LEU A 478 -2.33 -18.97 26.31
CA LEU A 478 -1.70 -20.28 26.36
C LEU A 478 -0.74 -20.40 27.55
N ASN A 479 0.02 -19.35 27.84
CA ASN A 479 0.96 -19.34 28.97
C ASN A 479 0.27 -19.18 30.34
N ASN A 480 -0.99 -18.74 30.37
CA ASN A 480 -1.74 -18.46 31.61
C ASN A 480 -3.07 -19.25 31.69
N PRO A 481 -3.07 -20.59 31.63
CA PRO A 481 -4.29 -21.40 31.49
C PRO A 481 -5.25 -21.34 32.70
N THR A 482 -4.75 -20.95 33.87
CA THR A 482 -5.60 -20.73 35.07
C THR A 482 -6.43 -19.46 34.95
N LEU A 483 -5.92 -18.46 34.22
CA LEU A 483 -6.60 -17.19 34.01
C LEU A 483 -7.44 -17.20 32.74
N TYR A 484 -7.05 -17.96 31.72
CA TYR A 484 -7.74 -18.03 30.45
C TYR A 484 -8.42 -19.37 30.25
N THR A 485 -9.74 -19.37 30.23
CA THR A 485 -10.56 -20.54 29.99
C THR A 485 -11.05 -20.55 28.55
N PHE A 486 -10.63 -21.56 27.80
CA PHE A 486 -11.14 -21.79 26.47
C PHE A 486 -12.52 -22.42 26.53
N GLU A 487 -13.37 -22.05 25.58
CA GLU A 487 -14.68 -22.66 25.36
C GLU A 487 -14.56 -24.19 25.25
N SER A 488 -15.38 -24.88 26.04
CA SER A 488 -15.42 -26.34 26.06
C SER A 488 -16.03 -26.86 24.77
N ASN A 489 -15.30 -27.71 24.07
CA ASN A 489 -15.78 -28.40 22.89
C ASN A 489 -15.19 -29.81 22.88
N LYS A 490 -16.03 -30.81 22.63
CA LYS A 490 -15.61 -32.22 22.59
C LYS A 490 -14.77 -32.53 21.35
N ASP A 491 -15.09 -31.91 20.23
CA ASP A 491 -14.40 -32.08 18.95
C ASP A 491 -13.05 -31.36 18.95
N TYR A 492 -12.94 -30.28 19.71
CA TYR A 492 -11.70 -29.54 19.91
C TYR A 492 -11.39 -29.43 21.41
N PRO A 493 -10.73 -30.41 22.03
CA PRO A 493 -10.32 -30.34 23.45
C PRO A 493 -9.21 -29.31 23.69
N THR A 494 -8.91 -28.98 24.96
CA THR A 494 -8.02 -27.84 25.33
C THR A 494 -6.62 -27.90 24.77
N ASN A 495 -6.14 -29.11 24.56
CA ASN A 495 -4.87 -29.43 23.95
C ASN A 495 -4.92 -29.51 22.40
N SER A 496 -6.06 -29.24 21.76
CA SER A 496 -6.19 -29.29 20.30
C SER A 496 -5.80 -27.98 19.64
N ILE A 497 -4.91 -28.08 18.65
CA ILE A 497 -4.46 -26.99 17.78
C ILE A 497 -5.61 -26.39 16.94
N ASN A 498 -6.64 -27.19 16.65
CA ASN A 498 -7.79 -26.74 15.85
C ASN A 498 -8.67 -25.72 16.56
N ARG A 499 -8.50 -25.51 17.87
CA ARG A 499 -9.18 -24.43 18.60
C ARG A 499 -8.88 -23.04 18.04
N TYR A 500 -7.76 -22.88 17.33
CA TYR A 500 -7.38 -21.60 16.74
C TYR A 500 -7.91 -21.40 15.32
N LYS A 501 -8.61 -22.38 14.73
CA LYS A 501 -9.02 -22.36 13.32
C LYS A 501 -9.72 -21.06 12.91
N SER A 502 -10.73 -20.61 13.66
CA SER A 502 -11.43 -19.35 13.32
C SER A 502 -10.56 -18.12 13.46
N TYR A 503 -9.63 -18.08 14.43
CA TYR A 503 -8.67 -16.99 14.56
C TYR A 503 -7.72 -16.91 13.35
N PHE A 504 -7.27 -18.05 12.84
CA PHE A 504 -6.53 -18.09 11.58
C PHE A 504 -7.39 -17.63 10.40
N LEU A 505 -8.63 -18.09 10.29
CA LEU A 505 -9.55 -17.69 9.22
C LEU A 505 -9.79 -16.17 9.17
N GLU A 506 -10.02 -15.55 10.33
CA GLU A 506 -10.39 -14.14 10.41
C GLU A 506 -9.18 -13.18 10.42
N HIS A 507 -8.04 -13.63 10.93
CA HIS A 507 -6.94 -12.73 11.23
C HIS A 507 -5.62 -13.05 10.52
N MET A 508 -5.48 -14.22 9.88
CA MET A 508 -4.24 -14.56 9.19
C MET A 508 -4.03 -13.67 7.96
N ASN A 509 -2.94 -12.90 7.98
CA ASN A 509 -2.52 -12.07 6.86
C ASN A 509 -0.98 -12.04 6.79
N TYR A 510 -0.46 -11.43 5.72
CA TYR A 510 0.99 -11.40 5.45
C TYR A 510 1.85 -10.97 6.65
N TYR A 511 1.40 -9.99 7.45
CA TYR A 511 2.17 -9.40 8.55
C TYR A 511 2.07 -10.17 9.87
N LYS A 512 1.10 -11.07 10.02
CA LYS A 512 0.82 -11.78 11.28
C LYS A 512 1.31 -13.23 11.30
N GLN A 513 1.93 -13.69 10.22
CA GLN A 513 2.35 -15.08 10.11
C GLN A 513 3.37 -15.46 11.17
N ASP A 514 4.32 -14.57 11.50
CA ASP A 514 5.37 -14.86 12.48
C ASP A 514 4.76 -15.05 13.89
N SER A 515 3.84 -14.18 14.30
CA SER A 515 3.13 -14.29 15.58
C SER A 515 2.22 -15.53 15.62
N ALA A 516 1.57 -15.86 14.51
CA ALA A 516 0.76 -17.07 14.40
C ALA A 516 1.61 -18.35 14.53
N ILE A 517 2.78 -18.38 13.88
CA ILE A 517 3.74 -19.48 13.98
C ILE A 517 4.25 -19.61 15.42
N SER A 518 4.70 -18.51 16.04
CA SER A 518 5.15 -18.49 17.44
C SER A 518 4.11 -19.06 18.40
N MET A 519 2.85 -18.65 18.24
CA MET A 519 1.73 -19.14 19.05
C MET A 519 1.55 -20.67 18.90
N LEU A 520 1.60 -21.19 17.66
CA LEU A 520 1.49 -22.63 17.42
C LEU A 520 2.68 -23.40 17.98
N GLU A 521 3.91 -22.89 17.82
CA GLU A 521 5.11 -23.52 18.37
C GLU A 521 5.01 -23.68 19.89
N LYS A 522 4.54 -22.64 20.59
CA LYS A 522 4.29 -22.72 22.05
C LYS A 522 3.16 -23.67 22.41
N HIS A 523 2.10 -23.74 21.60
CA HIS A 523 1.03 -24.73 21.80
C HIS A 523 1.58 -26.15 21.71
N ILE A 524 2.41 -26.43 20.69
CA ILE A 524 3.01 -27.75 20.45
C ILE A 524 3.99 -28.10 21.57
N GLU A 525 4.81 -27.15 22.01
CA GLU A 525 5.73 -27.34 23.14
C GLU A 525 4.98 -27.71 24.43
N LYS A 526 3.87 -27.02 24.70
CA LYS A 526 3.09 -27.19 25.93
C LYS A 526 2.23 -28.45 25.93
N TYR A 527 1.51 -28.69 24.85
CA TYR A 527 0.48 -29.73 24.79
C TYR A 527 0.85 -30.91 23.92
N GLY A 528 1.70 -30.71 22.90
CA GLY A 528 2.23 -31.72 21.99
C GLY A 528 1.41 -33.00 21.94
N ILE A 529 0.31 -32.99 21.19
CA ILE A 529 -0.56 -34.15 21.00
C ILE A 529 -0.54 -34.63 19.55
N SER A 530 -0.85 -35.91 19.38
CA SER A 530 -1.08 -36.47 18.05
C SER A 530 -2.48 -36.11 17.57
N GLU A 531 -2.58 -35.26 16.54
CA GLU A 531 -3.86 -34.81 15.99
C GLU A 531 -3.75 -34.36 14.53
N TYR A 532 -4.90 -34.18 13.87
CA TYR A 532 -4.98 -33.54 12.56
C TYR A 532 -5.16 -32.04 12.70
N PHE A 533 -4.30 -31.26 12.06
CA PHE A 533 -4.47 -29.81 11.93
C PHE A 533 -5.25 -29.48 10.66
N ASP A 534 -6.45 -28.94 10.82
CA ASP A 534 -7.33 -28.55 9.72
C ASP A 534 -6.90 -27.19 9.12
N ILE A 535 -5.93 -27.27 8.20
CA ILE A 535 -5.34 -26.10 7.54
C ILE A 535 -6.05 -25.68 6.26
N GLU A 536 -6.91 -26.53 5.68
CA GLU A 536 -7.53 -26.26 4.37
C GLU A 536 -8.34 -24.95 4.37
N PRO A 537 -9.27 -24.73 5.34
CA PRO A 537 -10.05 -23.51 5.38
C PRO A 537 -9.18 -22.26 5.57
N ILE A 538 -8.13 -22.37 6.39
CA ILE A 538 -7.17 -21.29 6.67
C ILE A 538 -6.51 -20.84 5.37
N LEU A 539 -6.01 -21.80 4.59
CA LEU A 539 -5.27 -21.52 3.36
C LEU A 539 -6.19 -21.05 2.22
N ASN A 540 -7.41 -21.60 2.13
CA ASN A 540 -8.42 -21.16 1.16
C ASN A 540 -8.85 -19.70 1.39
N THR A 541 -8.97 -19.27 2.65
CA THR A 541 -9.45 -17.92 3.00
C THR A 541 -8.34 -16.87 2.88
N ALA A 542 -7.18 -17.12 3.49
CA ALA A 542 -6.08 -16.16 3.50
C ALA A 542 -5.41 -16.04 2.11
N GLY A 543 -5.53 -17.09 1.29
CA GLY A 543 -4.87 -17.26 0.01
C GLY A 543 -3.39 -17.56 0.17
N PHE A 544 -2.90 -18.59 -0.52
CA PHE A 544 -1.54 -19.11 -0.35
C PHE A 544 -0.42 -18.05 -0.42
N ARG A 545 -0.58 -17.03 -1.27
CA ARG A 545 0.40 -15.92 -1.40
C ARG A 545 0.64 -15.16 -0.08
N ASN A 546 -0.39 -15.06 0.75
CA ASN A 546 -0.33 -14.32 2.02
C ASN A 546 0.11 -15.22 3.18
N CYS A 547 0.31 -16.51 2.94
CA CYS A 547 0.63 -17.52 3.95
C CYS A 547 1.95 -18.26 3.69
N HIS A 548 2.82 -17.78 2.80
CA HIS A 548 4.05 -18.49 2.42
C HIS A 548 4.99 -18.81 3.59
N LYS A 549 5.08 -17.96 4.65
CA LYS A 549 5.86 -18.29 5.85
C LYS A 549 5.22 -19.39 6.66
N PHE A 550 3.89 -19.32 6.81
CA PHE A 550 3.11 -20.34 7.52
C PHE A 550 3.15 -21.68 6.80
N ILE A 551 2.95 -21.67 5.48
CA ILE A 551 3.13 -22.84 4.61
C ILE A 551 4.57 -23.35 4.73
N HIS A 552 5.56 -22.45 4.70
CA HIS A 552 6.94 -22.85 4.89
C HIS A 552 7.16 -23.56 6.23
N TRP A 553 6.64 -23.02 7.32
CA TRP A 553 6.71 -23.63 8.66
C TRP A 553 6.08 -25.03 8.73
N ILE A 554 4.97 -25.26 8.00
CA ILE A 554 4.33 -26.59 7.89
C ILE A 554 5.31 -27.62 7.30
N PHE A 555 6.07 -27.27 6.26
CA PHE A 555 6.94 -28.20 5.55
C PHE A 555 8.41 -28.15 5.97
N GLN A 556 8.79 -27.26 6.89
CA GLN A 556 10.21 -26.94 7.11
C GLN A 556 11.02 -28.14 7.63
N ASP A 557 10.41 -29.01 8.44
CA ASP A 557 11.07 -30.14 9.11
C ASP A 557 11.00 -31.45 8.30
N LEU A 558 10.28 -31.45 7.18
CA LEU A 558 10.15 -32.63 6.35
C LEU A 558 11.36 -32.77 5.42
N SER A 559 11.87 -33.98 5.23
CA SER A 559 12.87 -34.24 4.19
C SER A 559 12.19 -34.34 2.82
N ASP A 560 12.94 -34.03 1.76
CA ASP A 560 12.40 -34.12 0.39
C ASP A 560 11.97 -35.57 0.06
N GLN A 561 12.77 -36.56 0.48
CA GLN A 561 12.45 -37.99 0.36
C GLN A 561 11.16 -38.38 1.10
N TYR A 562 10.90 -37.81 2.28
CA TYR A 562 9.67 -38.07 3.02
C TYR A 562 8.46 -37.51 2.27
N ILE A 563 8.56 -36.29 1.75
CA ILE A 563 7.48 -35.68 0.95
C ILE A 563 7.22 -36.51 -0.30
N GLU A 564 8.25 -36.90 -1.05
CA GLU A 564 8.12 -37.71 -2.26
C GLU A 564 7.43 -39.06 -1.98
N SER A 565 7.84 -39.76 -0.94
CA SER A 565 7.26 -41.06 -0.56
C SER A 565 5.82 -40.96 -0.01
N ASN A 566 5.39 -39.78 0.45
CA ASN A 566 4.07 -39.56 1.06
C ASN A 566 3.17 -38.64 0.24
N ILE A 567 3.58 -38.20 -0.96
CA ILE A 567 2.82 -37.21 -1.75
C ILE A 567 1.43 -37.71 -2.15
N SER A 568 1.30 -39.03 -2.34
CA SER A 568 0.05 -39.69 -2.68
C SER A 568 -0.80 -40.09 -1.47
N ASN A 569 -0.25 -39.99 -0.26
CA ASN A 569 -0.93 -40.43 0.95
C ASN A 569 -2.07 -39.45 1.30
N GLU A 570 -3.12 -39.97 1.92
CA GLU A 570 -4.24 -39.15 2.41
C GLU A 570 -3.83 -38.21 3.55
N GLU A 571 -2.66 -38.45 4.15
CA GLU A 571 -2.21 -37.75 5.34
C GLU A 571 -0.71 -37.53 5.30
N LEU A 572 -0.27 -36.37 5.78
CA LEU A 572 1.14 -36.03 5.90
C LEU A 572 1.43 -35.62 7.34
N THR A 573 2.41 -36.26 7.97
CA THR A 573 2.91 -35.81 9.28
C THR A 573 3.82 -34.61 9.05
N ILE A 574 3.41 -33.44 9.55
CA ILE A 574 4.12 -32.16 9.34
C ILE A 574 5.05 -31.80 10.49
N LYS A 575 4.75 -32.31 11.69
CA LYS A 575 5.57 -32.17 12.90
C LYS A 575 5.48 -33.46 13.69
N SER A 576 6.57 -33.89 14.27
CA SER A 576 6.56 -34.96 15.27
C SER A 576 7.69 -34.73 16.27
N GLY A 577 7.55 -35.28 17.46
CA GLY A 577 8.56 -35.12 18.51
C GLY A 577 8.14 -35.81 19.79
N ILE A 578 8.88 -35.51 20.85
CA ILE A 578 8.56 -35.93 22.21
C ILE A 578 8.17 -34.67 22.98
N ASN A 579 6.97 -34.66 23.55
CA ASN A 579 6.52 -33.58 24.39
C ASN A 579 7.36 -33.56 25.68
N THR A 580 8.01 -32.44 25.95
CA THR A 580 8.94 -32.29 27.08
C THR A 580 8.27 -32.36 28.44
N THR A 581 6.96 -32.06 28.52
CA THR A 581 6.19 -32.00 29.76
C THR A 581 5.71 -33.38 30.20
N ASN A 582 5.30 -34.24 29.27
CA ASN A 582 4.71 -35.56 29.58
C ASN A 582 5.44 -36.76 28.97
N ASN A 583 6.54 -36.52 28.24
CA ASN A 583 7.36 -37.52 27.56
C ASN A 583 6.59 -38.40 26.54
N GLN A 584 5.45 -37.92 26.04
CA GLN A 584 4.66 -38.63 25.02
C GLN A 584 5.12 -38.23 23.62
N LYS A 585 5.16 -39.21 22.71
CA LYS A 585 5.36 -38.94 21.30
C LYS A 585 4.12 -38.23 20.74
N TYR A 586 4.34 -37.16 19.99
CA TYR A 586 3.28 -36.45 19.28
C TYR A 586 3.52 -36.45 17.78
N GLU A 587 2.43 -36.41 17.01
CA GLU A 587 2.42 -36.30 15.55
C GLU A 587 1.31 -35.35 15.10
N ILE A 588 1.68 -34.22 14.52
CA ILE A 588 0.73 -33.31 13.91
C ILE A 588 0.63 -33.66 12.45
N LYS A 589 -0.57 -34.05 12.02
CA LYS A 589 -0.86 -34.47 10.66
C LYS A 589 -1.71 -33.44 9.96
N ILE A 590 -1.59 -33.35 8.65
CA ILE A 590 -2.56 -32.65 7.81
C ILE A 590 -3.22 -33.66 6.89
N LYS A 591 -4.52 -33.50 6.66
CA LYS A 591 -5.21 -34.29 5.64
C LYS A 591 -4.89 -33.76 4.25
N ARG A 592 -4.86 -34.66 3.28
CA ARG A 592 -4.82 -34.34 1.87
C ARG A 592 -6.15 -33.69 1.50
N PHE A 593 -6.11 -32.38 1.36
CA PHE A 593 -7.13 -31.65 0.63
C PHE A 593 -6.69 -31.49 -0.82
N THR A 594 -7.63 -31.15 -1.70
CA THR A 594 -7.35 -31.05 -3.14
C THR A 594 -6.21 -30.05 -3.37
N SER A 595 -5.04 -30.57 -3.79
CA SER A 595 -3.86 -29.82 -4.23
C SER A 595 -2.90 -29.29 -3.15
N TRP A 596 -2.77 -29.92 -1.97
CA TRP A 596 -1.74 -29.50 -0.99
C TRP A 596 -0.31 -29.60 -1.54
N GLU A 597 -0.06 -30.43 -2.56
CA GLU A 597 1.22 -30.52 -3.25
C GLU A 597 1.65 -29.15 -3.83
N LEU A 598 0.69 -28.28 -4.14
CA LEU A 598 0.95 -26.90 -4.58
C LEU A 598 1.54 -26.02 -3.48
N LEU A 599 1.38 -26.40 -2.22
CA LEU A 599 2.04 -25.75 -1.10
C LEU A 599 3.56 -25.91 -1.17
N LEU A 600 4.06 -26.97 -1.80
CA LEU A 600 5.50 -27.19 -1.98
C LEU A 600 6.13 -26.04 -2.76
N PHE A 601 5.39 -25.45 -3.70
CA PHE A 601 5.82 -24.23 -4.37
C PHE A 601 5.98 -23.07 -3.38
N TYR A 602 4.98 -22.84 -2.53
CA TYR A 602 4.96 -21.74 -1.55
C TYR A 602 5.91 -21.91 -0.37
N CYS A 603 6.39 -23.12 -0.08
CA CYS A 603 7.44 -23.36 0.91
C CYS A 603 8.86 -23.32 0.35
N GLY A 604 9.04 -23.11 -0.97
CA GLY A 604 10.35 -23.05 -1.63
C GLY A 604 10.90 -24.42 -2.05
N ARG A 605 10.04 -25.43 -2.24
CA ARG A 605 10.39 -26.79 -2.70
C ARG A 605 9.70 -27.18 -4.02
N PRO A 606 9.80 -26.35 -5.07
CA PRO A 606 9.06 -26.55 -6.31
C PRO A 606 9.55 -27.76 -7.12
N ASN A 607 10.82 -28.15 -7.00
CA ASN A 607 11.37 -29.32 -7.70
C ASN A 607 10.64 -30.62 -7.36
N ILE A 608 10.26 -30.80 -6.08
CA ILE A 608 9.52 -31.99 -5.63
C ILE A 608 8.14 -32.03 -6.29
N LEU A 609 7.44 -30.89 -6.30
CA LEU A 609 6.17 -30.78 -7.01
C LEU A 609 6.35 -31.18 -8.48
N TYR A 610 7.34 -30.58 -9.15
CA TYR A 610 7.56 -30.79 -10.58
C TYR A 610 7.91 -32.24 -10.96
N GLN A 611 8.74 -32.91 -10.17
CA GLN A 611 9.06 -34.34 -10.39
C GLN A 611 7.83 -35.23 -10.35
N ASN A 612 6.86 -34.89 -9.51
CA ASN A 612 5.64 -35.68 -9.32
C ASN A 612 4.50 -35.34 -10.30
N LEU A 613 4.61 -34.24 -11.05
CA LEU A 613 3.60 -33.84 -12.03
C LEU A 613 3.49 -34.82 -13.20
N ASN A 614 4.63 -35.31 -13.71
CA ASN A 614 4.68 -36.22 -14.85
C ASN A 614 4.03 -37.58 -14.55
N SER A 615 4.08 -38.01 -13.29
CA SER A 615 3.52 -39.29 -12.83
C SER A 615 2.04 -39.21 -12.41
N ASN A 616 1.44 -38.01 -12.36
CA ASN A 616 0.09 -37.81 -11.83
C ASN A 616 -0.69 -36.75 -12.63
N SER A 617 -1.45 -37.21 -13.62
CA SER A 617 -2.26 -36.34 -14.49
C SER A 617 -3.31 -35.51 -13.73
N GLN A 618 -3.88 -36.07 -12.65
CA GLN A 618 -4.82 -35.32 -11.80
C GLN A 618 -4.12 -34.17 -11.07
N LEU A 619 -2.91 -34.40 -10.58
CA LEU A 619 -2.09 -33.36 -9.95
C LEU A 619 -1.70 -32.27 -10.95
N MET A 620 -1.37 -32.64 -12.19
CA MET A 620 -1.13 -31.69 -13.28
C MET A 620 -2.35 -30.81 -13.55
N GLU A 621 -3.52 -31.41 -13.74
CA GLU A 621 -4.76 -30.69 -13.99
C GLU A 621 -5.10 -29.74 -12.82
N ASN A 622 -4.96 -30.22 -11.58
CA ASN A 622 -5.14 -29.42 -10.37
C ASN A 622 -4.16 -28.25 -10.29
N SER A 623 -2.90 -28.45 -10.68
CA SER A 623 -1.89 -27.40 -10.75
C SER A 623 -2.23 -26.31 -11.75
N LEU A 624 -2.70 -26.70 -12.95
CA LEU A 624 -3.15 -25.77 -13.98
C LEU A 624 -4.42 -25.02 -13.56
N LYS A 625 -5.41 -25.73 -13.00
CA LYS A 625 -6.62 -25.14 -12.42
C LYS A 625 -6.26 -24.13 -11.35
N PHE A 626 -5.36 -24.47 -10.44
CA PHE A 626 -4.93 -23.58 -9.38
C PHE A 626 -4.27 -22.31 -9.92
N LEU A 627 -3.34 -22.41 -10.86
CA LEU A 627 -2.75 -21.24 -11.53
C LEU A 627 -3.81 -20.37 -12.20
N PHE A 628 -4.81 -21.01 -12.81
CA PHE A 628 -5.91 -20.33 -13.46
C PHE A 628 -6.87 -19.64 -12.48
N PHE A 629 -7.14 -20.20 -11.30
CA PHE A 629 -8.02 -19.59 -10.30
C PHE A 629 -7.29 -18.58 -9.40
N ASN A 630 -5.98 -18.70 -9.24
CA ASN A 630 -5.21 -17.77 -8.43
C ASN A 630 -5.22 -16.35 -9.02
N ARG A 631 -5.53 -15.32 -8.22
CA ARG A 631 -5.65 -13.94 -8.73
C ARG A 631 -4.40 -13.40 -9.42
N ILE A 632 -3.21 -13.94 -9.12
CA ILE A 632 -1.94 -13.50 -9.72
C ILE A 632 -1.20 -14.72 -10.29
N ILE A 633 -0.91 -14.69 -11.59
CA ILE A 633 0.02 -15.65 -12.21
C ILE A 633 1.44 -15.18 -11.90
N ARG A 634 2.24 -16.03 -11.26
CA ARG A 634 3.67 -15.79 -11.01
C ARG A 634 4.46 -16.22 -12.25
N VAL A 635 5.28 -15.33 -12.78
CA VAL A 635 5.97 -15.57 -14.07
C VAL A 635 6.91 -16.76 -13.96
N ASN A 636 7.78 -16.79 -12.94
CA ASN A 636 8.75 -17.87 -12.76
C ASN A 636 8.07 -19.21 -12.48
N LEU A 637 7.00 -19.23 -11.68
CA LEU A 637 6.23 -20.45 -11.44
C LEU A 637 5.68 -21.02 -12.75
N PHE A 638 5.06 -20.17 -13.57
CA PHE A 638 4.50 -20.58 -14.85
C PHE A 638 5.59 -21.11 -15.78
N LEU A 639 6.71 -20.40 -15.88
CA LEU A 639 7.82 -20.77 -16.75
C LEU A 639 8.50 -22.07 -16.32
N ASN A 640 8.75 -22.25 -15.03
CA ASN A 640 9.32 -23.48 -14.50
C ASN A 640 8.35 -24.65 -14.70
N LEU A 641 7.04 -24.42 -14.56
CA LEU A 641 6.03 -25.46 -14.82
C LEU A 641 6.08 -25.95 -16.27
N LEU A 642 6.31 -25.07 -17.26
CA LEU A 642 6.37 -25.45 -18.68
C LEU A 642 7.39 -26.57 -18.98
N ASP A 643 8.50 -26.61 -18.24
CA ASP A 643 9.53 -27.65 -18.40
C ASP A 643 9.03 -29.05 -18.03
N TYR A 644 7.89 -29.16 -17.34
CA TYR A 644 7.31 -30.41 -16.83
C TYR A 644 5.90 -30.69 -17.36
N ILE A 645 5.37 -29.86 -18.26
CA ILE A 645 4.05 -30.10 -18.87
C ILE A 645 4.22 -31.02 -20.09
N SER A 646 3.42 -32.09 -20.16
CA SER A 646 3.41 -32.97 -21.32
C SER A 646 2.80 -32.27 -22.55
N LYS A 647 3.12 -32.75 -23.75
CA LYS A 647 2.58 -32.17 -24.99
C LYS A 647 1.05 -32.14 -25.01
N SER A 648 0.40 -33.23 -24.56
CA SER A 648 -1.07 -33.32 -24.46
C SER A 648 -1.66 -32.30 -23.48
N ASP A 649 -1.00 -32.02 -22.36
CA ASP A 649 -1.46 -31.04 -21.38
C ASP A 649 -1.40 -29.61 -21.94
N LEU A 650 -0.40 -29.30 -22.78
CA LEU A 650 -0.28 -28.01 -23.47
C LEU A 650 -1.42 -27.79 -24.49
N GLN A 651 -1.97 -28.88 -25.05
CA GLN A 651 -3.13 -28.81 -25.95
C GLN A 651 -4.47 -28.68 -25.19
N GLY A 652 -4.46 -28.87 -23.87
CA GLY A 652 -5.63 -28.85 -23.00
C GLY A 652 -6.29 -27.47 -22.85
N GLU A 653 -7.60 -27.48 -22.56
CA GLU A 653 -8.40 -26.26 -22.45
C GLU A 653 -7.91 -25.32 -21.33
N PHE A 654 -7.51 -25.88 -20.18
CA PHE A 654 -7.02 -25.09 -19.04
C PHE A 654 -5.73 -24.34 -19.34
N PHE A 655 -4.79 -24.95 -20.07
CA PHE A 655 -3.56 -24.27 -20.46
C PHE A 655 -3.85 -23.11 -21.41
N SER A 656 -4.74 -23.29 -22.40
CA SER A 656 -5.20 -22.20 -23.27
C SER A 656 -5.87 -21.07 -22.48
N LYS A 657 -6.73 -21.41 -21.51
CA LYS A 657 -7.36 -20.44 -20.59
C LYS A 657 -6.32 -19.70 -19.75
N LEU A 658 -5.29 -20.39 -19.28
CA LEU A 658 -4.20 -19.80 -18.50
C LEU A 658 -3.35 -18.84 -19.33
N LEU A 659 -3.01 -19.20 -20.58
CA LEU A 659 -2.34 -18.30 -21.53
C LEU A 659 -3.20 -17.08 -21.85
N LYS A 660 -4.50 -17.25 -22.12
CA LYS A 660 -5.43 -16.12 -22.31
C LYS A 660 -5.46 -15.21 -21.09
N LYS A 661 -5.45 -15.77 -19.88
CA LYS A 661 -5.39 -15.00 -18.65
C LYS A 661 -4.05 -14.27 -18.49
N ALA A 662 -2.92 -14.92 -18.77
CA ALA A 662 -1.61 -14.29 -18.76
C ALA A 662 -1.53 -13.13 -19.76
N ALA A 663 -2.07 -13.32 -20.96
CA ALA A 663 -2.21 -12.29 -21.98
C ALA A 663 -3.09 -11.11 -21.51
N ARG A 664 -4.24 -11.41 -20.91
CA ARG A 664 -5.17 -10.41 -20.36
C ARG A 664 -4.56 -9.55 -19.26
N ILE A 665 -3.65 -10.14 -18.48
CA ILE A 665 -2.92 -9.47 -17.39
C ILE A 665 -1.65 -8.78 -17.92
N GLY A 666 -1.29 -8.99 -19.19
CA GLY A 666 -0.15 -8.36 -19.83
C GLY A 666 1.21 -9.01 -19.52
N LEU A 667 1.26 -10.30 -19.16
CA LEU A 667 2.51 -10.97 -18.77
C LEU A 667 3.42 -11.32 -19.97
N VAL A 668 4.00 -10.31 -20.63
CA VAL A 668 4.76 -10.46 -21.88
C VAL A 668 5.99 -11.36 -21.72
N SER A 669 6.61 -11.37 -20.55
CA SER A 669 7.79 -12.22 -20.23
C SER A 669 7.52 -13.71 -20.41
N ILE A 670 6.29 -14.16 -20.14
CA ILE A 670 5.86 -15.54 -20.38
C ILE A 670 5.96 -15.86 -21.88
N PHE A 671 5.38 -15.02 -22.72
CA PHE A 671 5.33 -15.22 -24.17
C PHE A 671 6.70 -15.04 -24.83
N LYS A 672 7.52 -14.10 -24.36
CA LYS A 672 8.93 -13.98 -24.80
C LYS A 672 9.68 -15.28 -24.55
N THR A 673 9.54 -15.85 -23.36
CA THR A 673 10.21 -17.12 -23.03
C THR A 673 9.67 -18.28 -23.88
N ILE A 674 8.35 -18.37 -24.05
CA ILE A 674 7.73 -19.36 -24.94
C ILE A 674 8.26 -19.25 -26.37
N SER A 675 8.38 -18.04 -26.93
CA SER A 675 8.93 -17.86 -28.28
C SER A 675 10.38 -18.31 -28.44
N THR A 676 11.16 -18.34 -27.36
CA THR A 676 12.57 -18.76 -27.39
C THR A 676 12.79 -20.23 -27.06
N LYS A 677 11.96 -20.82 -26.18
CA LYS A 677 12.16 -22.18 -25.64
C LYS A 677 11.12 -23.20 -26.10
N TYR A 678 9.89 -22.75 -26.34
CA TYR A 678 8.75 -23.60 -26.69
C TYR A 678 8.07 -23.06 -27.95
N GLU A 679 8.89 -22.69 -28.95
CA GLU A 679 8.45 -22.05 -30.18
C GLU A 679 7.37 -22.87 -30.91
N TYR A 680 7.40 -24.21 -30.78
CA TYR A 680 6.41 -25.10 -31.38
C TYR A 680 4.97 -24.79 -30.95
N LEU A 681 4.73 -24.20 -29.76
CA LEU A 681 3.40 -23.81 -29.28
C LEU A 681 2.70 -22.74 -30.14
N TYR A 682 3.47 -22.04 -30.97
CA TYR A 682 2.95 -21.09 -31.95
C TYR A 682 2.36 -21.75 -33.20
N TYR A 683 2.82 -22.96 -33.51
CA TYR A 683 2.45 -23.68 -34.74
C TYR A 683 1.56 -24.90 -34.44
N GLU A 684 1.71 -25.49 -33.26
CA GLU A 684 1.00 -26.68 -32.84
C GLU A 684 -0.48 -26.39 -32.59
N LYS A 685 -1.33 -27.22 -33.21
CA LYS A 685 -2.78 -27.12 -33.10
C LYS A 685 -3.26 -27.79 -31.80
N SER A 686 -4.17 -27.11 -31.10
CA SER A 686 -4.92 -27.70 -29.99
C SER A 686 -5.94 -28.68 -30.57
N ASP A 687 -5.96 -29.89 -30.04
CA ASP A 687 -6.87 -30.96 -30.44
C ASP A 687 -8.35 -30.57 -30.30
N ILE A 688 -8.66 -29.65 -29.38
CA ILE A 688 -10.02 -29.19 -29.08
C ILE A 688 -10.52 -28.16 -30.11
N SER A 689 -9.64 -27.28 -30.59
CA SER A 689 -10.04 -26.13 -31.42
C SER A 689 -9.55 -26.19 -32.86
N GLY A 690 -8.58 -27.06 -33.16
CA GLY A 690 -7.87 -27.09 -34.44
C GLY A 690 -7.02 -25.84 -34.73
N LEU A 691 -7.01 -24.85 -33.83
CA LEU A 691 -6.21 -23.63 -33.89
C LEU A 691 -4.88 -23.82 -33.16
N SER A 692 -3.89 -23.00 -33.47
CA SER A 692 -2.65 -22.98 -32.69
C SER A 692 -2.93 -22.76 -31.19
N ILE A 693 -2.15 -23.41 -30.32
CA ILE A 693 -2.27 -23.27 -28.85
C ILE A 693 -2.15 -21.78 -28.48
N ILE A 694 -1.19 -21.08 -29.08
CA ILE A 694 -1.11 -19.62 -29.08
C ILE A 694 -1.69 -19.08 -30.39
N ASN A 695 -2.94 -18.64 -30.35
CA ASN A 695 -3.68 -18.15 -31.53
C ASN A 695 -3.89 -16.63 -31.56
N ASN A 696 -4.46 -16.15 -32.67
CA ASN A 696 -4.77 -14.74 -32.91
C ASN A 696 -5.60 -14.09 -31.79
N LYS A 697 -6.44 -14.84 -31.05
CA LYS A 697 -7.17 -14.28 -29.90
C LYS A 697 -6.24 -13.96 -28.74
N ILE A 698 -5.27 -14.82 -28.45
CA ILE A 698 -4.25 -14.56 -27.42
C ILE A 698 -3.36 -13.39 -27.86
N PHE A 699 -3.01 -13.31 -29.14
CA PHE A 699 -2.28 -12.15 -29.68
C PHE A 699 -3.08 -10.87 -29.59
N TYR A 700 -4.37 -10.92 -29.89
CA TYR A 700 -5.26 -9.77 -29.75
C TYR A 700 -5.36 -9.33 -28.29
N GLU A 701 -5.52 -10.26 -27.34
CA GLU A 701 -5.50 -9.95 -25.91
C GLU A 701 -4.14 -9.34 -25.49
N LEU A 702 -3.03 -9.90 -25.95
CA LEU A 702 -1.69 -9.32 -25.74
C LEU A 702 -1.50 -7.96 -26.40
N LYS A 703 -2.11 -7.72 -27.56
CA LYS A 703 -2.02 -6.46 -28.32
C LYS A 703 -2.94 -5.38 -27.74
N THR A 704 -4.06 -5.79 -27.16
CA THR A 704 -5.02 -4.88 -26.50
C THR A 704 -4.58 -4.54 -25.08
N LYS A 705 -3.86 -5.45 -24.41
CA LYS A 705 -3.30 -5.27 -23.06
C LYS A 705 -1.82 -4.91 -23.03
N GLY A 706 -1.14 -4.98 -24.17
CA GLY A 706 0.31 -4.85 -24.32
C GLY A 706 0.73 -4.37 -25.70
N PHE A 707 2.01 -4.08 -25.84
CA PHE A 707 2.51 -3.03 -26.73
C PHE A 707 3.03 -3.56 -28.06
N ASN A 708 2.58 -2.98 -29.18
CA ASN A 708 3.02 -3.35 -30.54
C ASN A 708 4.55 -3.46 -30.70
N SER A 709 5.34 -2.67 -29.96
CA SER A 709 6.81 -2.66 -30.07
C SER A 709 7.52 -3.83 -29.38
N ASP A 710 6.95 -4.35 -28.28
CA ASP A 710 7.50 -5.48 -27.51
C ASP A 710 7.02 -6.83 -28.05
N LEU A 711 5.95 -6.84 -28.84
CA LEU A 711 5.45 -8.00 -29.58
C LEU A 711 6.17 -8.20 -30.92
N ARG A 712 7.31 -7.54 -31.16
CA ARG A 712 8.11 -7.76 -32.38
C ARG A 712 8.54 -9.20 -32.57
N PHE A 713 8.73 -9.96 -31.49
CA PHE A 713 8.99 -11.40 -31.58
C PHE A 713 7.78 -12.18 -32.13
N LEU A 714 6.55 -11.64 -31.98
CA LEU A 714 5.34 -12.25 -32.52
C LEU A 714 5.17 -12.07 -34.03
N SER A 715 5.87 -11.12 -34.66
CA SER A 715 5.74 -10.87 -36.09
C SER A 715 6.15 -12.07 -36.95
N LYS A 716 7.00 -12.96 -36.40
CA LYS A 716 7.40 -14.24 -36.99
C LYS A 716 6.25 -15.24 -37.08
N TYR A 717 5.25 -15.14 -36.21
CA TYR A 717 4.19 -16.15 -36.04
C TYR A 717 2.82 -15.71 -36.57
N THR A 718 2.64 -14.43 -36.86
CA THR A 718 1.43 -13.92 -37.52
C THR A 718 1.57 -14.08 -39.03
N SER A 719 1.05 -15.17 -39.58
CA SER A 719 0.99 -15.44 -41.03
C SER A 719 0.14 -14.45 -41.83
N GLU A 720 -0.59 -13.55 -41.16
CA GLU A 720 -1.36 -12.45 -41.77
C GLU A 720 -0.55 -11.15 -41.99
N ASN A 721 0.77 -11.19 -41.82
CA ASN A 721 1.67 -10.06 -42.13
C ASN A 721 1.78 -9.69 -43.62
N ASN A 722 0.94 -10.26 -44.50
CA ASN A 722 0.75 -9.76 -45.87
C ASN A 722 -0.60 -9.07 -46.14
N ILE A 723 -1.60 -9.21 -45.26
CA ILE A 723 -2.94 -8.60 -45.48
C ILE A 723 -3.19 -7.46 -44.49
N MET A 724 -2.81 -7.59 -43.22
CA MET A 724 -3.10 -6.56 -42.21
C MET A 724 -2.07 -5.41 -42.19
N TYR A 725 -0.79 -5.70 -42.47
CA TYR A 725 0.25 -4.65 -42.65
C TYR A 725 0.06 -3.85 -43.96
N LYS A 726 -0.61 -4.43 -44.97
CA LYS A 726 -1.10 -3.68 -46.13
C LYS A 726 -2.17 -2.69 -45.70
N TRP A 727 -3.14 -3.10 -44.88
CA TRP A 727 -4.23 -2.22 -44.42
C TRP A 727 -3.75 -1.01 -43.60
N GLU A 728 -2.77 -1.15 -42.70
CA GLU A 728 -2.22 -0.01 -41.96
C GLU A 728 -1.35 0.92 -42.84
N LYS A 729 -0.67 0.39 -43.88
CA LYS A 729 0.08 1.20 -44.85
C LYS A 729 -0.83 1.92 -45.87
N TYR A 730 -1.99 1.34 -46.20
CA TYR A 730 -2.99 1.98 -47.08
C TYR A 730 -3.84 3.04 -46.35
N ASN A 731 -4.12 2.88 -45.06
CA ASN A 731 -4.90 3.89 -44.31
C ASN A 731 -4.09 5.12 -43.87
N PHE A 732 -2.75 5.06 -43.83
CA PHE A 732 -1.91 6.24 -43.57
C PHE A 732 -1.58 7.06 -44.82
N ILE A 733 -1.87 6.54 -46.02
CA ILE A 733 -1.69 7.25 -47.30
C ILE A 733 -3.00 7.91 -47.77
N TYR A 734 -4.15 7.62 -47.14
CA TYR A 734 -5.46 8.05 -47.65
C TYR A 734 -6.22 9.09 -46.81
N ILE A 735 -5.54 9.82 -45.92
CA ILE A 735 -6.14 10.95 -45.20
C ILE A 735 -5.07 12.04 -45.04
N ASN A 736 -4.78 12.77 -46.13
CA ASN A 736 -4.25 14.15 -46.05
C ASN A 736 -4.24 14.91 -47.40
N ASP A 737 -4.49 14.28 -48.55
CA ASP A 737 -4.43 14.96 -49.87
C ASP A 737 -5.76 15.04 -50.63
N TYR A 738 -6.87 15.41 -49.96
CA TYR A 738 -8.18 15.57 -50.61
C TYR A 738 -8.70 17.02 -50.69
N GLN A 739 -7.84 18.03 -50.63
CA GLN A 739 -8.24 19.41 -50.93
C GLN A 739 -8.12 19.83 -52.41
N PRO A 740 -7.12 19.37 -53.20
CA PRO A 740 -7.02 19.73 -54.61
C PRO A 740 -8.05 19.02 -55.52
N ALA A 741 -8.39 17.76 -55.20
CA ALA A 741 -9.32 16.94 -56.02
C ALA A 741 -10.78 17.42 -55.93
N LEU A 742 -11.19 17.95 -54.76
CA LEU A 742 -12.52 18.57 -54.60
C LEU A 742 -12.65 19.86 -55.40
N TRP A 743 -11.57 20.63 -55.55
CA TRP A 743 -11.56 21.85 -56.37
C TRP A 743 -11.65 21.53 -57.87
N TYR A 744 -10.97 20.46 -58.31
CA TYR A 744 -11.05 19.99 -59.69
C TYR A 744 -12.44 19.41 -60.05
N ILE A 745 -13.07 18.65 -59.14
CA ILE A 745 -14.43 18.12 -59.33
C ILE A 745 -15.48 19.25 -59.29
N TYR A 746 -15.33 20.23 -58.40
CA TYR A 746 -16.19 21.41 -58.37
C TYR A 746 -16.09 22.23 -59.67
N THR A 747 -14.88 22.36 -60.23
CA THR A 747 -14.63 23.07 -61.49
C THR A 747 -15.21 22.32 -62.70
N LEU A 748 -15.12 20.99 -62.73
CA LEU A 748 -15.72 20.13 -63.75
C LEU A 748 -17.25 20.10 -63.70
N ILE A 749 -17.85 20.11 -62.50
CA ILE A 749 -19.30 20.22 -62.32
C ILE A 749 -19.79 21.60 -62.75
N ARG A 750 -19.05 22.67 -62.42
CA ARG A 750 -19.40 24.04 -62.84
C ARG A 750 -19.29 24.24 -64.36
N LEU A 751 -18.27 23.63 -65.00
CA LEU A 751 -18.10 23.66 -66.45
C LEU A 751 -19.15 22.81 -67.20
N LYS A 752 -19.57 21.66 -66.64
CA LYS A 752 -20.69 20.88 -67.20
C LYS A 752 -22.05 21.54 -66.98
N ALA A 753 -22.27 22.24 -65.86
CA ALA A 753 -23.51 22.98 -65.62
C ALA A 753 -23.65 24.21 -66.56
N LEU A 754 -22.54 24.89 -66.88
CA LEU A 754 -22.52 25.98 -67.87
C LEU A 754 -22.75 25.49 -69.30
N HIS A 755 -22.45 24.22 -69.60
CA HIS A 755 -22.67 23.62 -70.92
C HIS A 755 -24.12 23.11 -71.11
N TYR A 756 -24.93 23.03 -70.05
CA TYR A 756 -26.33 22.60 -70.07
C TYR A 756 -27.35 23.73 -69.86
N CYS A 757 -26.90 24.99 -69.73
CA CYS A 757 -27.76 26.18 -69.64
C CYS A 757 -27.45 27.22 -70.73
N LYS A 758 -27.05 26.77 -71.92
CA LYS A 758 -27.06 27.58 -73.15
C LYS A 758 -27.72 26.79 -74.27
#